data_AF-A0A2M7RVJ6-F1
#
_entry.id   AF-A0A2M7RVJ6-F1
#
_cell.length_a   1.000
_cell.length_b   1.000
_cell.length_c   1.000
_cell.angle_alpha   90.00
_cell.angle_beta   90.00
_cell.angle_gamma   90.00
#
_symmetry.space_group_name_H-M   'P 1'
#
loop_
_entity.id
_entity.type
_entity.pdbx_description
1 polymer ?
#
loop_
_entity_poly.entity_id
_entity_poly.type
_entity_poly.pdbx_seq_one_letter_code
_entity_poly.pdbx_strand_id
1 'polypeptide(L)'
;MNKINVIIYSTHSAFRRIWLNYFYWIQSTISSPQLDERASVKAKYSHSLKLKILMQITAKRVNQKFGKLSALSILVFIFLSLTVLGQKNDVNYRVINIGNLANLKNLTEYTAALKQFTQQQNVPTLLLINGDITHPNNSPYLGKDSLPLFEFFSQLSDLPNISTIVIPGDSDWDNSGKYGLDKVKNLEELVEYDGFKRVKWIADKGCPGPEVVELDSNLLLMVINTQWWNHPYKKPEVVQTKCDINTEKDFIIEIENTLAEAENKNLIIAGHFPLVEQGNLPLSSHLKPFPIYGSFKTYYHQNIGGKKDIINERFNPIREKILKRMSLQRGIVYFSGHEYNTQVIKEHDNYFINNGVTDKKKKGRTTRFAAYSTTLPSISEVVYFTDGSIINNNYTYKNTVFELHKTLMLFKSLLDNSAENETVPSNFSNKDCLKDVSATVFPESLETMKTNAGNYEASKFRKLIIGKHYRTSWNAFIDVPVLNMDTTKGGLTAYDIGGGHQTTSVKMYGNDGYAYTFRSVNKDATRYLSVELQNSLVARQLQDNISMQHPYASIVVGKLLDYTSILHAKPELYLLSENPKLGIFNKYNGMLGTLEDHQKNPKKVKHSFANADFLLQSYELNQKLYDKPNHTVDANEYLKARVFDILVGDHGKHQDNWKWAGFKTDTGVYYLPVPRDRDLVFKLWDGIIPWLLDRKWGVEAGENFGYKINDVKSLMFIATAQDRFLTNQMTRKDWTTASHYIQQQLTDTIIEASTKVLPSEIYELSGKTIADKLKTRKKDLDSYAEKYYRLLAKQVDVIGTNEKDFFEVTRNENGTVDVAIYSEINTEIETQPHYHRKFIPTETKEIRLYGLGSKDVFTIKGNSKKSIPIIVV
;
A
#
# COMPACT_ATOMS: atom_id res chain seq x y z
N MET A 1 29.55 2.17 18.46
CA MET A 1 30.52 1.21 17.88
C MET A 1 31.63 0.97 18.91
N ASN A 2 32.11 -0.29 19.02
CA ASN A 2 33.06 -0.83 20.01
C ASN A 2 32.57 -1.03 21.45
N LYS A 3 31.66 -2.02 21.63
CA LYS A 3 31.59 -2.97 22.79
C LYS A 3 30.39 -3.94 22.69
N ILE A 4 30.11 -4.47 21.49
CA ILE A 4 29.14 -5.56 21.26
C ILE A 4 29.73 -6.55 20.26
N ASN A 5 30.87 -7.15 20.60
CA ASN A 5 31.50 -8.19 19.76
C ASN A 5 32.10 -9.37 20.57
N VAL A 6 31.75 -9.50 21.85
CA VAL A 6 32.32 -10.57 22.72
C VAL A 6 31.23 -11.49 23.32
N ILE A 7 29.94 -11.23 23.09
CA ILE A 7 28.84 -12.10 23.58
C ILE A 7 28.28 -13.04 22.48
N ILE A 8 28.69 -12.85 21.21
CA ILE A 8 28.20 -13.68 20.08
C ILE A 8 29.10 -14.91 19.80
N TYR A 9 30.25 -15.04 20.47
CA TYR A 9 31.14 -16.20 20.29
C TYR A 9 30.99 -17.33 21.33
N SER A 10 30.16 -17.18 22.37
CA SER A 10 29.92 -18.25 23.36
C SER A 10 28.59 -19.01 23.20
N THR A 11 27.70 -18.58 22.30
CA THR A 11 26.42 -19.26 22.01
C THR A 11 26.47 -20.18 20.79
N HIS A 12 27.62 -20.29 20.11
CA HIS A 12 27.83 -21.22 18.99
C HIS A 12 28.39 -22.60 19.38
N SER A 13 28.76 -22.82 20.64
CA SER A 13 29.19 -24.15 21.14
C SER A 13 28.06 -24.93 21.84
N ALA A 14 26.94 -24.28 22.20
CA ALA A 14 25.79 -24.92 22.84
C ALA A 14 24.78 -25.53 21.84
N PHE A 15 24.72 -25.02 20.59
CA PHE A 15 23.81 -25.55 19.56
C PHE A 15 24.33 -26.78 18.81
N ARG A 16 25.61 -27.15 18.96
CA ARG A 16 26.19 -28.36 18.37
C ARG A 16 25.97 -29.64 19.20
N ARG A 17 25.47 -29.53 20.44
CA ARG A 17 25.20 -30.66 21.34
C ARG A 17 23.73 -31.09 21.44
N ILE A 18 22.81 -30.38 20.77
CA ILE A 18 21.39 -30.77 20.69
C ILE A 18 21.03 -31.41 19.33
N TRP A 19 21.94 -31.34 18.35
CA TRP A 19 21.75 -31.91 17.01
C TRP A 19 22.38 -33.31 16.79
N LEU A 20 22.77 -33.99 17.87
CA LEU A 20 23.33 -35.35 17.83
C LEU A 20 22.52 -36.40 18.61
N ASN A 21 21.35 -36.04 19.14
CA ASN A 21 20.45 -36.96 19.88
C ASN A 21 19.07 -37.16 19.22
N TYR A 22 18.87 -36.75 17.97
CA TYR A 22 17.60 -36.95 17.26
C TYR A 22 17.67 -37.95 16.09
N PHE A 23 18.78 -38.70 15.97
CA PHE A 23 18.99 -39.69 14.91
C PHE A 23 19.15 -41.15 15.40
N TYR A 24 18.73 -41.45 16.63
CA TYR A 24 18.82 -42.80 17.21
C TYR A 24 17.53 -43.32 17.86
N TRP A 25 16.36 -42.82 17.44
CA TRP A 25 15.08 -43.38 17.85
C TRP A 25 14.06 -43.24 16.72
N ILE A 26 14.11 -44.18 15.77
CA ILE A 26 13.01 -44.88 15.08
C ILE A 26 13.66 -45.74 13.99
N GLN A 27 14.25 -46.85 14.43
CA GLN A 27 14.31 -48.08 13.63
C GLN A 27 14.40 -49.27 14.60
N SER A 28 13.55 -50.27 14.36
CA SER A 28 13.50 -51.63 14.92
C SER A 28 12.53 -51.94 16.08
N THR A 29 11.34 -52.43 15.71
CA THR A 29 10.71 -53.65 16.27
C THR A 29 9.74 -54.19 15.19
N ILE A 30 10.15 -55.14 14.32
CA ILE A 30 9.97 -56.63 14.39
C ILE A 30 8.54 -57.05 14.00
N SER A 31 8.19 -58.07 13.19
CA SER A 31 8.75 -58.85 12.06
C SER A 31 7.76 -59.99 11.72
N SER A 32 7.28 -60.10 10.46
CA SER A 32 6.86 -61.30 9.62
C SER A 32 5.96 -62.44 10.21
N PRO A 33 5.48 -63.49 9.46
CA PRO A 33 5.78 -63.90 8.06
C PRO A 33 4.61 -64.43 7.14
N GLN A 34 4.93 -64.42 5.83
CA GLN A 34 4.69 -65.39 4.73
C GLN A 34 3.32 -66.05 4.39
N LEU A 35 3.00 -66.05 3.08
CA LEU A 35 2.66 -67.17 2.15
C LEU A 35 2.26 -66.52 0.79
N ASP A 36 3.09 -66.47 -0.26
CA ASP A 36 3.44 -67.47 -1.30
C ASP A 36 2.28 -67.82 -2.27
N GLU A 37 2.36 -67.39 -3.54
CA GLU A 37 2.43 -68.28 -4.74
C GLU A 37 2.35 -67.55 -6.10
N ARG A 38 2.83 -68.27 -7.12
CA ARG A 38 3.31 -67.81 -8.44
C ARG A 38 2.27 -67.99 -9.57
N ALA A 39 2.61 -67.36 -10.70
CA ALA A 39 2.53 -67.90 -12.08
C ALA A 39 1.29 -67.66 -12.98
N SER A 40 1.50 -66.78 -13.96
CA SER A 40 1.50 -67.08 -15.42
C SER A 40 0.22 -66.95 -16.29
N VAL A 41 0.41 -66.19 -17.39
CA VAL A 41 -0.04 -66.45 -18.79
C VAL A 41 -1.42 -65.94 -19.28
N LYS A 42 -1.31 -64.98 -20.23
CA LYS A 42 -2.11 -64.71 -21.46
C LYS A 42 -3.64 -64.91 -21.44
N ALA A 43 -4.40 -63.86 -21.77
CA ALA A 43 -4.94 -63.62 -23.14
C ALA A 43 -6.03 -62.52 -23.21
N LYS A 44 -5.84 -61.63 -24.22
CA LYS A 44 -6.81 -61.04 -25.17
C LYS A 44 -8.23 -60.60 -24.74
N TYR A 45 -8.52 -59.34 -25.09
CA TYR A 45 -9.74 -58.81 -25.73
C TYR A 45 -11.12 -59.05 -25.05
N SER A 46 -11.73 -57.97 -24.53
CA SER A 46 -12.97 -57.40 -25.09
C SER A 46 -13.61 -56.41 -24.09
N HIS A 47 -13.42 -55.11 -24.31
CA HIS A 47 -14.24 -54.08 -23.65
C HIS A 47 -14.57 -52.89 -24.58
N SER A 48 -14.65 -53.13 -25.88
CA SER A 48 -15.14 -52.16 -26.87
C SER A 48 -16.44 -52.59 -27.57
N LEU A 49 -17.09 -53.68 -27.12
CA LEU A 49 -18.30 -54.22 -27.76
C LEU A 49 -19.60 -54.04 -26.95
N LYS A 50 -19.54 -53.56 -25.69
CA LYS A 50 -20.76 -53.32 -24.88
C LYS A 50 -21.28 -51.87 -24.90
N LEU A 51 -20.52 -50.90 -25.40
CA LEU A 51 -21.01 -49.53 -25.58
C LEU A 51 -21.58 -49.26 -26.99
N LYS A 52 -21.20 -50.04 -28.00
CA LYS A 52 -21.70 -49.87 -29.39
C LYS A 52 -23.09 -50.48 -29.64
N ILE A 53 -23.54 -51.41 -28.80
CA ILE A 53 -24.85 -52.07 -28.95
C ILE A 53 -25.97 -51.33 -28.21
N LEU A 54 -25.66 -50.56 -27.15
CA LEU A 54 -26.67 -49.74 -26.46
C LEU A 54 -27.04 -48.46 -27.24
N MET A 55 -26.12 -47.92 -28.05
CA MET A 55 -26.38 -46.74 -28.90
C MET A 55 -27.09 -47.04 -30.23
N GLN A 56 -27.14 -48.30 -30.67
CA GLN A 56 -27.82 -48.67 -31.93
C GLN A 56 -29.29 -49.11 -31.74
N ILE A 57 -29.77 -49.33 -30.51
CA ILE A 57 -31.14 -49.78 -30.26
C ILE A 57 -32.11 -48.62 -29.95
N THR A 58 -31.62 -47.45 -29.55
CA THR A 58 -32.46 -46.25 -29.34
C THR A 58 -32.69 -45.42 -30.61
N ALA A 59 -31.91 -45.63 -31.68
CA ALA A 59 -32.04 -44.86 -32.93
C ALA A 59 -33.08 -45.43 -33.93
N LYS A 60 -33.70 -46.59 -33.63
CA LYS A 60 -34.61 -47.27 -34.59
C LYS A 60 -36.08 -47.38 -34.16
N ARG A 61 -36.50 -46.58 -33.17
CA ARG A 61 -37.91 -46.55 -32.69
C ARG A 61 -38.52 -45.15 -32.53
N VAL A 62 -38.00 -44.14 -33.22
CA VAL A 62 -38.62 -42.80 -33.27
C VAL A 62 -39.06 -42.40 -34.69
N ASN A 63 -38.69 -43.17 -35.72
CA ASN A 63 -38.99 -42.81 -37.10
C ASN A 63 -40.24 -43.52 -37.64
N GLN A 64 -41.39 -43.36 -36.97
CA GLN A 64 -42.69 -43.69 -37.55
C GLN A 64 -43.85 -43.00 -36.80
N LYS A 65 -43.84 -41.66 -36.79
CA LYS A 65 -45.00 -40.76 -36.63
C LYS A 65 -44.43 -39.38 -36.34
N PHE A 66 -44.18 -38.58 -37.37
CA PHE A 66 -44.24 -37.11 -37.39
C PHE A 66 -43.85 -36.69 -38.81
N GLY A 67 -44.83 -36.81 -39.71
CA GLY A 67 -44.73 -36.25 -41.04
C GLY A 67 -44.89 -34.74 -40.98
N LYS A 68 -44.03 -34.03 -41.71
CA LYS A 68 -44.14 -32.62 -42.11
C LYS A 68 -44.04 -31.58 -40.99
N LEU A 69 -42.93 -31.56 -40.25
CA LEU A 69 -42.43 -30.34 -39.59
C LEU A 69 -40.98 -30.56 -39.11
N SER A 70 -39.97 -30.53 -39.99
CA SER A 70 -38.58 -30.54 -39.49
C SER A 70 -37.46 -30.17 -40.47
N ALA A 71 -37.68 -29.86 -41.74
CA ALA A 71 -36.57 -29.37 -42.57
C ALA A 71 -36.17 -27.94 -42.18
N LEU A 72 -37.16 -27.06 -41.95
CA LEU A 72 -36.92 -25.67 -41.56
C LEU A 72 -36.45 -25.56 -40.10
N SER A 73 -37.00 -26.36 -39.18
CA SER A 73 -36.64 -26.33 -37.75
C SER A 73 -35.23 -26.89 -37.49
N ILE A 74 -34.78 -27.87 -38.28
CA ILE A 74 -33.41 -28.40 -38.19
C ILE A 74 -32.43 -27.43 -38.85
N LEU A 75 -32.79 -26.75 -39.95
CA LEU A 75 -31.96 -25.69 -40.51
C LEU A 75 -31.84 -24.49 -39.56
N VAL A 76 -32.92 -24.12 -38.87
CA VAL A 76 -32.94 -23.06 -37.85
C VAL A 76 -32.14 -23.50 -36.61
N PHE A 77 -32.19 -24.77 -36.19
CA PHE A 77 -31.33 -25.26 -35.09
C PHE A 77 -29.86 -25.38 -35.49
N ILE A 78 -29.54 -25.68 -36.75
CA ILE A 78 -28.17 -25.70 -37.27
C ILE A 78 -27.64 -24.26 -37.46
N PHE A 79 -28.48 -23.33 -37.89
CA PHE A 79 -28.13 -21.90 -37.93
C PHE A 79 -28.01 -21.30 -36.51
N LEU A 80 -28.88 -21.68 -35.56
CA LEU A 80 -28.78 -21.24 -34.17
C LEU A 80 -27.59 -21.87 -33.44
N SER A 81 -27.19 -23.10 -33.78
CA SER A 81 -25.96 -23.71 -33.23
C SER A 81 -24.68 -23.20 -33.89
N LEU A 82 -24.74 -22.69 -35.13
CA LEU A 82 -23.64 -21.97 -35.76
C LEU A 82 -23.53 -20.50 -35.31
N THR A 83 -24.55 -19.90 -34.71
CA THR A 83 -24.45 -18.59 -34.04
C THR A 83 -23.91 -18.67 -32.61
N VAL A 84 -23.65 -19.87 -32.08
CA VAL A 84 -22.90 -20.08 -30.82
C VAL A 84 -21.40 -20.34 -31.10
N LEU A 85 -20.92 -19.95 -32.29
CA LEU A 85 -19.49 -19.78 -32.53
C LEU A 85 -19.04 -18.45 -31.89
N GLY A 86 -18.41 -18.57 -30.71
CA GLY A 86 -17.64 -17.59 -29.96
C GLY A 86 -17.89 -16.11 -30.26
N GLN A 87 -18.49 -15.38 -29.31
CA GLN A 87 -18.30 -13.94 -29.25
C GLN A 87 -16.80 -13.66 -29.34
N LYS A 88 -16.38 -13.03 -30.45
CA LYS A 88 -15.04 -12.51 -30.58
C LYS A 88 -14.99 -11.33 -29.62
N ASN A 89 -14.42 -11.54 -28.43
CA ASN A 89 -14.28 -10.49 -27.44
C ASN A 89 -13.55 -9.30 -28.07
N ASP A 90 -14.17 -8.13 -28.05
CA ASP A 90 -13.58 -6.93 -28.60
C ASP A 90 -12.37 -6.50 -27.75
N VAL A 91 -11.30 -6.11 -28.43
CA VAL A 91 -10.07 -5.65 -27.76
C VAL A 91 -10.24 -4.19 -27.37
N ASN A 92 -10.08 -3.89 -26.08
CA ASN A 92 -10.15 -2.53 -25.55
C ASN A 92 -8.79 -1.81 -25.68
N TYR A 93 -7.71 -2.45 -25.21
CA TYR A 93 -6.39 -1.81 -25.14
C TYR A 93 -5.25 -2.83 -25.25
N ARG A 94 -4.10 -2.41 -25.78
CA ARG A 94 -2.87 -3.23 -25.86
C ARG A 94 -1.68 -2.55 -25.20
N VAL A 95 -0.84 -3.32 -24.53
CA VAL A 95 0.43 -2.82 -23.96
C VAL A 95 1.58 -3.73 -24.38
N ILE A 96 2.59 -3.14 -25.02
CA ILE A 96 3.80 -3.82 -25.47
C ILE A 96 4.96 -3.33 -24.61
N ASN A 97 5.61 -4.22 -23.88
CA ASN A 97 6.77 -3.89 -23.05
C ASN A 97 8.07 -4.28 -23.76
N ILE A 98 9.06 -3.39 -23.81
CA ILE A 98 10.41 -3.62 -24.32
C ILE A 98 11.46 -3.03 -23.37
N GLY A 99 12.68 -3.55 -23.35
CA GLY A 99 13.79 -3.01 -22.55
C GLY A 99 15.15 -3.47 -23.09
N ASN A 100 16.25 -2.93 -22.56
CA ASN A 100 17.63 -3.30 -22.94
C ASN A 100 18.06 -2.95 -24.38
N LEU A 101 17.43 -1.94 -25.00
CA LEU A 101 17.65 -1.57 -26.41
C LEU A 101 19.10 -1.21 -26.77
N ALA A 102 19.86 -0.61 -25.85
CA ALA A 102 21.26 -0.25 -26.08
C ALA A 102 22.13 -1.47 -26.47
N ASN A 103 21.73 -2.68 -26.06
CA ASN A 103 22.48 -3.90 -26.30
C ASN A 103 22.10 -4.63 -27.60
N LEU A 104 21.28 -4.03 -28.46
CA LEU A 104 20.97 -4.54 -29.79
C LEU A 104 22.09 -4.22 -30.79
N LYS A 105 22.45 -5.19 -31.63
CA LYS A 105 23.43 -4.95 -32.70
C LYS A 105 22.90 -4.03 -33.80
N ASN A 106 21.61 -4.10 -34.11
CA ASN A 106 20.98 -3.32 -35.18
C ASN A 106 19.62 -2.78 -34.73
N LEU A 107 19.63 -1.57 -34.16
CA LEU A 107 18.41 -0.90 -33.70
C LEU A 107 17.48 -0.53 -34.87
N THR A 108 18.03 -0.10 -36.00
CA THR A 108 17.26 0.31 -37.19
C THR A 108 16.39 -0.83 -37.74
N GLU A 109 16.97 -2.02 -37.89
CA GLU A 109 16.25 -3.21 -38.38
C GLU A 109 15.16 -3.65 -37.39
N TYR A 110 15.45 -3.62 -36.09
CA TYR A 110 14.47 -3.90 -35.05
C TYR A 110 13.31 -2.89 -35.06
N THR A 111 13.62 -1.61 -35.30
CA THR A 111 12.62 -0.52 -35.39
C THR A 111 11.67 -0.74 -36.56
N ALA A 112 12.20 -1.13 -37.73
CA ALA A 112 11.40 -1.45 -38.90
C ALA A 112 10.45 -2.63 -38.63
N ALA A 113 10.94 -3.69 -37.99
CA ALA A 113 10.11 -4.83 -37.60
C ALA A 113 9.04 -4.46 -36.58
N LEU A 114 9.37 -3.62 -35.60
CA LEU A 114 8.43 -3.13 -34.57
C LEU A 114 7.33 -2.26 -35.20
N LYS A 115 7.70 -1.39 -36.14
CA LYS A 115 6.75 -0.60 -36.92
C LYS A 115 5.79 -1.49 -37.70
N GLN A 116 6.30 -2.50 -38.41
CA GLN A 116 5.46 -3.43 -39.14
C GLN A 116 4.52 -4.22 -38.21
N PHE A 117 5.01 -4.68 -37.06
CA PHE A 117 4.22 -5.40 -36.07
C PHE A 117 3.08 -4.54 -35.50
N THR A 118 3.39 -3.28 -35.19
CA THR A 118 2.44 -2.38 -34.55
C THR A 118 1.43 -1.76 -35.52
N GLN A 119 1.78 -1.55 -36.78
CA GLN A 119 0.85 -1.10 -37.83
C GLN A 119 -0.30 -2.08 -38.09
N GLN A 120 -0.16 -3.34 -37.67
CA GLN A 120 -1.24 -4.34 -37.77
C GLN A 120 -2.30 -4.17 -36.66
N GLN A 121 -2.08 -3.28 -35.69
CA GLN A 121 -2.96 -3.07 -34.55
C GLN A 121 -3.92 -1.89 -34.81
N ASN A 122 -5.22 -2.16 -34.83
CA ASN A 122 -6.27 -1.15 -35.06
C ASN A 122 -6.86 -0.55 -33.77
N VAL A 123 -6.22 -0.79 -32.62
CA VAL A 123 -6.71 -0.39 -31.29
C VAL A 123 -5.67 0.46 -30.56
N PRO A 124 -6.07 1.31 -29.59
CA PRO A 124 -5.14 2.05 -28.75
C PRO A 124 -4.08 1.13 -28.14
N THR A 125 -2.81 1.48 -28.38
CA THR A 125 -1.66 0.68 -27.97
C THR A 125 -0.65 1.55 -27.22
N LEU A 126 -0.20 1.08 -26.06
CA LEU A 126 0.96 1.64 -25.36
C LEU A 126 2.21 0.84 -25.71
N LEU A 127 3.23 1.51 -26.22
CA LEU A 127 4.60 1.00 -26.28
C LEU A 127 5.36 1.48 -25.04
N LEU A 128 5.67 0.57 -24.14
CA LEU A 128 6.39 0.84 -22.90
C LEU A 128 7.87 0.47 -23.07
N ILE A 129 8.75 1.47 -22.99
CA ILE A 129 10.20 1.31 -23.10
C ILE A 129 10.80 1.38 -21.70
N ASN A 130 11.16 0.21 -21.18
CA ASN A 130 11.52 -0.01 -19.79
C ASN A 130 13.04 -0.06 -19.61
N GLY A 131 13.70 1.04 -19.98
CA GLY A 131 15.10 1.33 -19.66
C GLY A 131 16.18 0.61 -20.47
N ASP A 132 17.41 1.03 -20.20
CA ASP A 132 18.65 0.60 -20.84
C ASP A 132 18.66 0.93 -22.34
N ILE A 133 18.38 2.20 -22.66
CA ILE A 133 18.36 2.73 -24.03
C ILE A 133 19.67 3.43 -24.41
N THR A 134 20.50 3.80 -23.43
CA THR A 134 21.85 4.36 -23.62
C THR A 134 22.93 3.45 -23.03
N HIS A 135 24.18 3.62 -23.45
CA HIS A 135 25.35 2.96 -22.88
C HIS A 135 25.98 3.80 -21.76
N PRO A 136 26.49 3.18 -20.67
CA PRO A 136 27.24 3.90 -19.66
C PRO A 136 28.55 4.42 -20.27
N ASN A 137 28.92 5.65 -19.94
CA ASN A 137 30.10 6.31 -20.51
C ASN A 137 30.81 7.25 -19.54
N ASN A 138 30.40 7.28 -18.26
CA ASN A 138 30.98 8.14 -17.23
C ASN A 138 31.03 9.62 -17.64
N SER A 139 29.96 10.06 -18.31
CA SER A 139 29.79 11.42 -18.83
C SER A 139 28.32 11.82 -18.72
N PRO A 140 28.00 13.11 -18.53
CA PRO A 140 26.62 13.57 -18.61
C PRO A 140 26.04 13.44 -20.04
N TYR A 141 26.88 13.39 -21.07
CA TYR A 141 26.43 13.41 -22.47
C TYR A 141 26.02 12.02 -22.99
N LEU A 142 25.02 11.99 -23.89
CA LEU A 142 24.56 10.76 -24.56
C LEU A 142 25.58 10.22 -25.59
N GLY A 143 26.41 11.09 -26.14
CA GLY A 143 27.47 10.71 -27.09
C GLY A 143 26.92 9.97 -28.31
N LYS A 144 27.48 8.79 -28.61
CA LYS A 144 27.13 7.97 -29.78
C LYS A 144 25.68 7.49 -29.81
N ASP A 145 24.98 7.49 -28.68
CA ASP A 145 23.61 6.97 -28.58
C ASP A 145 22.56 8.02 -28.99
N SER A 146 22.93 9.31 -29.04
CA SER A 146 21.99 10.41 -29.33
C SER A 146 21.29 10.27 -30.69
N LEU A 147 22.05 10.14 -31.79
CA LEU A 147 21.48 10.10 -33.14
C LEU A 147 20.61 8.84 -33.39
N PRO A 148 21.05 7.61 -33.04
CA PRO A 148 20.22 6.42 -33.20
C PRO A 148 18.92 6.48 -32.38
N LEU A 149 18.95 7.05 -31.17
CA LEU A 149 17.75 7.22 -30.34
C LEU A 149 16.80 8.25 -30.93
N PHE A 150 17.33 9.38 -31.43
CA PHE A 150 16.52 10.37 -32.11
C PHE A 150 15.80 9.78 -33.34
N GLU A 151 16.51 9.02 -34.17
CA GLU A 151 15.91 8.32 -35.32
C GLU A 151 14.86 7.28 -34.91
N PHE A 152 15.13 6.56 -33.82
CA PHE A 152 14.20 5.59 -33.24
C PHE A 152 12.90 6.25 -32.78
N PHE A 153 12.98 7.31 -31.96
CA PHE A 153 11.79 8.02 -31.47
C PHE A 153 11.05 8.74 -32.57
N SER A 154 11.75 9.32 -33.55
CA SER A 154 11.14 9.93 -34.73
C SER A 154 10.23 8.94 -35.48
N GLN A 155 10.74 7.73 -35.76
CA GLN A 155 9.97 6.70 -36.47
C GLN A 155 8.76 6.19 -35.70
N LEU A 156 8.82 6.17 -34.35
CA LEU A 156 7.72 5.75 -33.49
C LEU A 156 6.67 6.85 -33.30
N SER A 157 7.09 8.12 -33.28
CA SER A 157 6.20 9.25 -33.06
C SER A 157 5.14 9.40 -34.16
N ASP A 158 5.46 8.94 -35.37
CA ASP A 158 4.58 8.98 -36.53
C ASP A 158 3.51 7.87 -36.56
N LEU A 159 3.54 6.92 -35.62
CA LEU A 159 2.62 5.78 -35.65
C LEU A 159 1.24 6.18 -35.08
N PRO A 160 0.16 6.08 -35.88
CA PRO A 160 -1.18 6.38 -35.38
C PRO A 160 -1.61 5.33 -34.35
N ASN A 161 -2.39 5.74 -33.34
CA ASN A 161 -2.91 4.90 -32.25
C ASN A 161 -1.87 4.32 -31.27
N ILE A 162 -0.59 4.68 -31.41
CA ILE A 162 0.47 4.25 -30.50
C ILE A 162 0.93 5.43 -29.66
N SER A 163 0.89 5.27 -28.35
CA SER A 163 1.57 6.16 -27.41
C SER A 163 2.81 5.46 -26.89
N THR A 164 3.93 6.17 -26.79
CA THR A 164 5.19 5.62 -26.29
C THR A 164 5.52 6.26 -24.95
N ILE A 165 5.81 5.43 -23.94
CA ILE A 165 6.27 5.88 -22.62
C ILE A 165 7.67 5.32 -22.37
N VAL A 166 8.60 6.17 -21.95
CA VAL A 166 9.99 5.82 -21.69
C VAL A 166 10.30 5.93 -20.20
N ILE A 167 10.94 4.89 -19.66
CA ILE A 167 11.37 4.79 -18.27
C ILE A 167 12.90 4.61 -18.27
N PRO A 168 13.67 5.34 -17.44
CA PRO A 168 15.11 5.15 -17.36
C PRO A 168 15.51 3.82 -16.69
N GLY A 169 16.52 3.15 -17.23
CA GLY A 169 17.16 1.96 -16.66
C GLY A 169 18.49 2.24 -15.94
N ASP A 170 19.17 1.20 -15.48
CA ASP A 170 20.44 1.39 -14.76
C ASP A 170 21.54 1.94 -15.66
N SER A 171 21.59 1.53 -16.92
CA SER A 171 22.53 2.04 -17.92
C SER A 171 22.31 3.53 -18.22
N ASP A 172 21.05 3.97 -18.23
CA ASP A 172 20.67 5.37 -18.45
C ASP A 172 21.08 6.28 -17.29
N TRP A 173 21.07 5.72 -16.07
CA TRP A 173 21.66 6.31 -14.87
C TRP A 173 23.19 6.10 -14.77
N ASP A 174 23.86 5.84 -15.90
CA ASP A 174 25.30 5.60 -15.98
C ASP A 174 25.78 4.48 -15.04
N ASN A 175 24.99 3.40 -14.91
CA ASN A 175 25.18 2.29 -13.96
C ASN A 175 25.40 2.76 -12.52
N SER A 176 24.60 3.73 -12.07
CA SER A 176 24.79 4.38 -10.77
C SER A 176 26.15 5.09 -10.66
N GLY A 177 26.54 5.79 -11.73
CA GLY A 177 27.74 6.65 -11.83
C GLY A 177 27.47 8.09 -11.36
N LYS A 178 28.51 8.90 -11.19
CA LYS A 178 28.39 10.26 -10.61
C LYS A 178 27.55 11.21 -11.47
N TYR A 179 27.50 10.97 -12.78
CA TYR A 179 26.75 11.77 -13.75
C TYR A 179 25.35 11.22 -14.05
N GLY A 180 24.88 10.21 -13.32
CA GLY A 180 23.63 9.51 -13.63
C GLY A 180 22.42 10.44 -13.70
N LEU A 181 22.27 11.38 -12.75
CA LEU A 181 21.18 12.36 -12.78
C LEU A 181 21.25 13.30 -13.99
N ASP A 182 22.45 13.80 -14.31
CA ASP A 182 22.63 14.73 -15.43
C ASP A 182 22.37 14.03 -16.77
N LYS A 183 22.78 12.76 -16.89
CA LYS A 183 22.53 11.94 -18.07
C LYS A 183 21.05 11.65 -18.27
N VAL A 184 20.33 11.34 -17.19
CA VAL A 184 18.87 11.16 -17.21
C VAL A 184 18.16 12.44 -17.69
N LYS A 185 18.59 13.61 -17.21
CA LYS A 185 18.04 14.89 -17.67
C LYS A 185 18.32 15.18 -19.14
N ASN A 186 19.52 14.86 -19.63
CA ASN A 186 19.84 15.01 -21.05
C ASN A 186 19.08 14.02 -21.93
N LEU A 187 18.74 12.84 -21.38
CA LEU A 187 17.90 11.86 -22.07
C LEU A 187 16.43 12.28 -22.11
N GLU A 188 15.92 12.82 -21.00
CA GLU A 188 14.61 13.49 -20.91
C GLU A 188 14.48 14.58 -21.98
N GLU A 189 15.45 15.48 -22.07
CA GLU A 189 15.46 16.57 -23.05
C GLU A 189 15.46 16.08 -24.51
N LEU A 190 16.08 14.93 -24.81
CA LEU A 190 16.01 14.30 -26.13
C LEU A 190 14.62 13.69 -26.40
N VAL A 191 14.04 13.01 -25.41
CA VAL A 191 12.76 12.30 -25.53
C VAL A 191 11.58 13.27 -25.60
N GLU A 192 11.67 14.39 -24.90
CA GLU A 192 10.66 15.47 -24.89
C GLU A 192 10.87 16.51 -25.99
N TYR A 193 11.70 16.20 -26.99
CA TYR A 193 11.85 17.06 -28.15
C TYR A 193 10.48 17.36 -28.79
N ASP A 194 10.15 18.64 -28.97
CA ASP A 194 8.83 19.12 -29.43
C ASP A 194 8.33 18.48 -30.75
N GLY A 195 9.25 17.94 -31.56
CA GLY A 195 8.91 17.19 -32.77
C GLY A 195 8.25 15.83 -32.51
N PHE A 196 8.36 15.27 -31.31
CA PHE A 196 7.82 13.96 -30.96
C PHE A 196 6.43 14.06 -30.31
N LYS A 197 5.38 13.97 -31.12
CA LYS A 197 3.98 14.16 -30.68
C LYS A 197 3.41 13.08 -29.75
N ARG A 198 3.96 11.86 -29.78
CA ARG A 198 3.39 10.68 -29.08
C ARG A 198 4.41 9.92 -28.23
N VAL A 199 5.52 10.57 -27.87
CA VAL A 199 6.53 9.99 -26.98
C VAL A 199 6.56 10.83 -25.72
N LYS A 200 6.44 10.16 -24.56
CA LYS A 200 6.45 10.81 -23.25
C LYS A 200 7.58 10.25 -22.39
N TRP A 201 8.36 11.14 -21.80
CA TRP A 201 9.27 10.81 -20.70
C TRP A 201 8.47 10.71 -19.39
N ILE A 202 8.86 9.77 -18.53
CA ILE A 202 8.25 9.64 -17.20
C ILE A 202 9.34 9.74 -16.15
N ALA A 203 8.97 10.29 -14.99
CA ALA A 203 9.87 10.64 -13.90
C ALA A 203 10.73 11.88 -14.24
N ASP A 204 10.05 12.97 -14.57
CA ASP A 204 10.61 14.30 -14.85
C ASP A 204 11.72 14.65 -13.88
N LYS A 205 12.80 15.22 -14.41
CA LYS A 205 13.97 15.68 -13.66
C LYS A 205 14.63 14.59 -12.81
N GLY A 206 14.35 13.32 -13.11
CA GLY A 206 14.83 12.16 -12.36
C GLY A 206 14.13 11.95 -11.01
N CYS A 207 12.86 12.35 -10.85
CA CYS A 207 12.07 12.05 -9.65
C CYS A 207 11.90 10.51 -9.46
N PRO A 208 11.59 10.02 -8.25
CA PRO A 208 11.41 8.59 -8.00
C PRO A 208 10.09 7.99 -8.55
N GLY A 209 9.07 8.81 -8.84
CA GLY A 209 7.68 8.36 -8.99
C GLY A 209 7.03 8.03 -7.64
N PRO A 210 5.94 7.24 -7.59
CA PRO A 210 5.16 6.79 -8.74
C PRO A 210 4.49 7.95 -9.48
N GLU A 211 4.43 7.85 -10.81
CA GLU A 211 3.59 8.70 -11.65
C GLU A 211 2.45 7.84 -12.23
N VAL A 212 1.21 8.35 -12.21
CA VAL A 212 0.02 7.62 -12.65
C VAL A 212 -0.52 8.22 -13.94
N VAL A 213 -0.71 7.37 -14.94
CA VAL A 213 -1.29 7.72 -16.24
C VAL A 213 -2.54 6.88 -16.45
N GLU A 214 -3.68 7.53 -16.68
CA GLU A 214 -4.90 6.86 -17.13
C GLU A 214 -4.77 6.56 -18.62
N LEU A 215 -4.66 5.28 -18.98
CA LEU A 215 -4.55 4.83 -20.37
C LEU A 215 -5.92 4.70 -21.03
N ASP A 216 -6.90 4.25 -20.25
CA ASP A 216 -8.30 4.15 -20.62
C ASP A 216 -9.18 4.22 -19.35
N SER A 217 -10.49 4.40 -19.53
CA SER A 217 -11.50 4.42 -18.47
C SER A 217 -11.38 3.27 -17.46
N ASN A 218 -10.92 2.10 -17.90
CA ASN A 218 -10.75 0.89 -17.09
C ASN A 218 -9.28 0.41 -16.99
N LEU A 219 -8.27 1.23 -17.33
CA LEU A 219 -6.85 0.85 -17.30
C LEU A 219 -5.94 2.00 -16.85
N LEU A 220 -5.18 1.76 -15.77
CA LEU A 220 -4.18 2.67 -15.23
C LEU A 220 -2.77 2.10 -15.43
N LEU A 221 -1.81 3.01 -15.66
CA LEU A 221 -0.39 2.75 -15.62
C LEU A 221 0.24 3.54 -14.47
N MET A 222 0.86 2.85 -13.53
CA MET A 222 1.76 3.43 -12.53
C MET A 222 3.21 3.17 -12.96
N VAL A 223 4.01 4.23 -13.04
CA VAL A 223 5.43 4.12 -13.42
C VAL A 223 6.33 4.48 -12.26
N ILE A 224 7.38 3.67 -12.04
CA ILE A 224 8.34 3.81 -10.94
C ILE A 224 9.76 3.88 -11.49
N ASN A 225 10.50 4.92 -11.11
CA ASN A 225 11.94 5.01 -11.38
C ASN A 225 12.73 4.15 -10.39
N THR A 226 12.69 2.83 -10.59
CA THR A 226 13.30 1.85 -9.69
C THR A 226 14.81 2.09 -9.46
N GLN A 227 15.52 2.56 -10.48
CA GLN A 227 16.95 2.83 -10.40
C GLN A 227 17.29 4.02 -9.48
N TRP A 228 16.37 4.98 -9.29
CA TRP A 228 16.54 6.08 -8.34
C TRP A 228 16.87 5.58 -6.93
N TRP A 229 16.20 4.51 -6.49
CA TRP A 229 16.38 3.91 -5.15
C TRP A 229 17.72 3.20 -4.99
N ASN A 230 18.29 2.72 -6.10
CA ASN A 230 19.58 2.04 -6.14
C ASN A 230 20.76 3.01 -6.39
N HIS A 231 20.49 4.24 -6.84
CA HIS A 231 21.50 5.25 -7.14
C HIS A 231 22.14 5.83 -5.85
N PRO A 232 23.48 5.86 -5.72
CA PRO A 232 24.16 6.32 -4.51
C PRO A 232 24.66 7.77 -4.56
N TYR A 233 24.60 8.44 -5.72
CA TYR A 233 25.09 9.81 -5.89
C TYR A 233 23.93 10.81 -5.88
N LYS A 234 24.12 11.96 -6.53
CA LYS A 234 23.18 13.08 -6.52
C LYS A 234 21.80 12.64 -7.05
N LYS A 235 20.76 13.04 -6.32
CA LYS A 235 19.35 12.89 -6.67
C LYS A 235 18.67 14.26 -6.59
N PRO A 236 17.45 14.43 -7.13
CA PRO A 236 16.64 15.62 -6.87
C PRO A 236 16.53 15.91 -5.36
N GLU A 237 16.86 17.13 -4.93
CA GLU A 237 16.81 17.54 -3.52
C GLU A 237 15.40 18.02 -3.15
N VAL A 238 14.96 17.70 -1.92
CA VAL A 238 13.62 17.97 -1.34
C VAL A 238 13.21 19.45 -1.44
N VAL A 239 14.17 20.38 -1.33
CA VAL A 239 13.92 21.82 -1.21
C VAL A 239 14.09 22.55 -2.56
N GLN A 240 14.70 21.92 -3.56
CA GLN A 240 15.05 22.54 -4.85
C GLN A 240 14.23 22.03 -6.04
N THR A 241 13.41 21.00 -5.86
CA THR A 241 12.71 20.34 -6.95
C THR A 241 11.21 20.25 -6.71
N LYS A 242 10.42 20.40 -7.79
CA LYS A 242 8.98 20.13 -7.82
C LYS A 242 8.66 18.62 -7.77
N CYS A 243 9.54 17.77 -7.22
CA CYS A 243 9.19 16.36 -7.04
C CYS A 243 8.18 16.29 -5.89
N ASP A 244 6.93 15.97 -6.21
CA ASP A 244 5.86 15.80 -5.22
C ASP A 244 6.17 14.67 -4.21
N ILE A 245 7.05 13.74 -4.60
CA ILE A 245 7.44 12.56 -3.82
C ILE A 245 8.96 12.50 -3.73
N ASN A 246 9.49 12.66 -2.53
CA ASN A 246 10.94 12.70 -2.30
C ASN A 246 11.40 11.93 -1.04
N THR A 247 10.47 11.41 -0.23
CA THR A 247 10.78 10.49 0.86
C THR A 247 10.30 9.08 0.56
N GLU A 248 10.96 8.08 1.16
CA GLU A 248 10.51 6.68 1.09
C GLU A 248 9.08 6.49 1.61
N LYS A 249 8.69 7.27 2.63
CA LYS A 249 7.36 7.18 3.22
C LYS A 249 6.30 7.68 2.24
N ASP A 250 6.50 8.87 1.67
CA ASP A 250 5.55 9.46 0.71
C ASP A 250 5.43 8.58 -0.54
N PHE A 251 6.54 7.99 -0.98
CA PHE A 251 6.56 7.04 -2.09
C PHE A 251 5.68 5.82 -1.84
N ILE A 252 5.79 5.21 -0.66
CA ILE A 252 4.96 4.05 -0.30
C ILE A 252 3.50 4.44 -0.13
N ILE A 253 3.22 5.61 0.45
CA ILE A 253 1.84 6.12 0.57
C ILE A 253 1.22 6.32 -0.81
N GLU A 254 1.96 6.89 -1.77
CA GLU A 254 1.40 7.12 -3.09
C GLU A 254 1.18 5.81 -3.86
N ILE A 255 2.04 4.81 -3.68
CA ILE A 255 1.76 3.45 -4.16
C ILE A 255 0.47 2.93 -3.53
N GLU A 256 0.29 3.05 -2.22
CA GLU A 256 -0.94 2.61 -1.53
C GLU A 256 -2.19 3.36 -2.04
N ASN A 257 -2.09 4.66 -2.27
CA ASN A 257 -3.15 5.49 -2.84
C ASN A 257 -3.52 5.02 -4.24
N THR A 258 -2.54 4.85 -5.12
CA THR A 258 -2.77 4.44 -6.51
C THR A 258 -3.32 3.01 -6.58
N LEU A 259 -2.82 2.09 -5.73
CA LEU A 259 -3.37 0.75 -5.59
C LEU A 259 -4.86 0.81 -5.23
N ALA A 260 -5.22 1.67 -4.26
CA ALA A 260 -6.61 1.92 -3.88
C ALA A 260 -7.43 2.57 -5.00
N GLU A 261 -6.87 3.50 -5.78
CA GLU A 261 -7.55 4.10 -6.93
C GLU A 261 -7.80 3.09 -8.05
N ALA A 262 -6.90 2.12 -8.20
CA ALA A 262 -6.97 1.08 -9.21
C ALA A 262 -7.86 -0.11 -8.81
N GLU A 263 -8.55 -0.09 -7.66
CA GLU A 263 -9.36 -1.25 -7.25
C GLU A 263 -10.52 -1.58 -8.21
N ASN A 264 -11.00 -0.58 -8.97
CA ASN A 264 -12.04 -0.73 -10.00
C ASN A 264 -11.52 -0.55 -11.44
N LYS A 265 -10.18 -0.58 -11.64
CA LYS A 265 -9.53 -0.45 -12.94
C LYS A 265 -8.41 -1.48 -13.05
N ASN A 266 -8.07 -1.89 -14.26
CA ASN A 266 -6.88 -2.71 -14.45
C ASN A 266 -5.64 -1.88 -14.09
N LEU A 267 -4.69 -2.45 -13.36
CA LEU A 267 -3.46 -1.75 -12.99
C LEU A 267 -2.24 -2.42 -13.63
N ILE A 268 -1.50 -1.62 -14.38
CA ILE A 268 -0.14 -1.93 -14.81
C ILE A 268 0.82 -1.14 -13.93
N ILE A 269 1.81 -1.81 -13.37
CA ILE A 269 2.93 -1.15 -12.69
C ILE A 269 4.19 -1.40 -13.52
N ALA A 270 4.93 -0.35 -13.84
CA ALA A 270 6.12 -0.44 -14.69
C ALA A 270 7.35 0.13 -13.98
N GLY A 271 8.45 -0.63 -13.98
CA GLY A 271 9.74 -0.16 -13.50
C GLY A 271 10.87 -1.03 -14.01
N HIS A 272 12.04 -0.43 -14.24
CA HIS A 272 13.15 -1.13 -14.90
C HIS A 272 13.58 -2.43 -14.18
N PHE A 273 13.83 -2.37 -12.86
CA PHE A 273 14.20 -3.55 -12.09
C PHE A 273 13.01 -4.48 -11.83
N PRO A 274 13.18 -5.80 -11.97
CA PRO A 274 12.18 -6.76 -11.52
C PRO A 274 12.01 -6.70 -10.00
N LEU A 275 10.79 -6.93 -9.53
CA LEU A 275 10.52 -7.00 -8.09
C LEU A 275 10.71 -8.42 -7.56
N VAL A 276 10.35 -9.43 -8.34
CA VAL A 276 10.46 -10.85 -7.97
C VAL A 276 11.76 -11.46 -8.49
N GLU A 277 12.30 -12.42 -7.74
CA GLU A 277 13.46 -13.18 -8.17
C GLU A 277 13.14 -14.07 -9.37
N GLN A 278 13.97 -13.98 -10.40
CA GLN A 278 13.81 -14.75 -11.63
C GLN A 278 14.47 -16.14 -11.59
N GLY A 279 14.92 -16.62 -10.42
CA GLY A 279 15.29 -18.02 -10.14
C GLY A 279 16.66 -18.26 -9.52
N ASN A 280 17.01 -19.53 -9.28
CA ASN A 280 18.30 -19.93 -8.68
C ASN A 280 19.46 -20.00 -9.70
N LEU A 281 20.68 -19.69 -9.26
CA LEU A 281 21.89 -19.87 -10.07
C LEU A 281 22.12 -21.39 -10.31
N PRO A 282 22.49 -21.82 -11.54
CA PRO A 282 22.71 -23.23 -11.83
C PRO A 282 23.90 -23.77 -11.01
N LEU A 283 23.91 -25.08 -10.71
CA LEU A 283 24.97 -25.73 -9.93
C LEU A 283 26.38 -25.48 -10.53
N SER A 284 26.47 -25.28 -11.85
CA SER A 284 27.70 -24.94 -12.56
C SER A 284 28.23 -23.52 -12.29
N SER A 285 27.39 -22.59 -11.83
CA SER A 285 27.81 -21.25 -11.38
C SER A 285 28.56 -21.30 -10.06
N HIS A 286 28.25 -22.27 -9.20
CA HIS A 286 29.05 -22.55 -8.01
C HIS A 286 30.46 -23.06 -8.36
N LEU A 287 30.62 -23.66 -9.55
CA LEU A 287 31.86 -24.30 -9.99
C LEU A 287 32.80 -23.38 -10.79
N LYS A 288 32.33 -22.21 -11.25
CA LYS A 288 33.12 -21.25 -12.06
C LYS A 288 33.38 -19.93 -11.30
N PRO A 289 34.59 -19.35 -11.35
CA PRO A 289 35.81 -19.87 -11.99
C PRO A 289 36.39 -21.11 -11.29
N PHE A 290 36.12 -21.30 -9.99
CA PHE A 290 36.46 -22.50 -9.20
C PHE A 290 35.42 -22.72 -8.09
N PRO A 291 35.23 -23.95 -7.55
CA PRO A 291 34.11 -24.31 -6.65
C PRO A 291 33.92 -23.43 -5.39
N ILE A 292 34.99 -23.01 -4.73
CA ILE A 292 34.93 -22.22 -3.49
C ILE A 292 34.59 -20.76 -3.81
N TYR A 293 35.31 -20.15 -4.76
CA TYR A 293 35.10 -18.76 -5.16
C TYR A 293 33.81 -18.56 -5.97
N GLY A 294 33.46 -19.53 -6.83
CA GLY A 294 32.20 -19.57 -7.57
C GLY A 294 31.00 -19.69 -6.63
N SER A 295 31.09 -20.52 -5.60
CA SER A 295 30.07 -20.60 -4.55
C SER A 295 29.95 -19.31 -3.74
N PHE A 296 31.07 -18.70 -3.34
CA PHE A 296 31.07 -17.42 -2.63
C PHE A 296 30.49 -16.28 -3.49
N LYS A 297 30.88 -16.18 -4.76
CA LYS A 297 30.35 -15.21 -5.73
C LYS A 297 28.86 -15.41 -5.96
N THR A 298 28.44 -16.66 -6.14
CA THR A 298 27.03 -17.03 -6.31
C THR A 298 26.20 -16.69 -5.08
N TYR A 299 26.71 -17.03 -3.88
CA TYR A 299 26.09 -16.69 -2.59
C TYR A 299 26.03 -15.19 -2.36
N TYR A 300 27.08 -14.44 -2.74
CA TYR A 300 27.12 -12.98 -2.68
C TYR A 300 26.01 -12.37 -3.54
N HIS A 301 25.88 -12.77 -4.81
CA HIS A 301 24.80 -12.27 -5.69
C HIS A 301 23.39 -12.73 -5.24
N GLN A 302 23.27 -13.83 -4.50
CA GLN A 302 21.99 -14.34 -3.98
C GLN A 302 21.56 -13.73 -2.64
N ASN A 303 22.46 -13.22 -1.81
CA ASN A 303 22.12 -12.79 -0.45
C ASN A 303 22.57 -11.36 -0.11
N ILE A 304 23.52 -10.79 -0.87
CA ILE A 304 24.10 -9.46 -0.61
C ILE A 304 23.88 -8.53 -1.81
N GLY A 305 24.08 -9.04 -3.04
CA GLY A 305 23.86 -8.33 -4.30
C GLY A 305 24.84 -7.18 -4.57
N GLY A 306 25.19 -6.96 -5.83
CA GLY A 306 25.84 -5.75 -6.32
C GLY A 306 24.83 -4.74 -6.88
N LYS A 307 25.28 -3.61 -7.41
CA LYS A 307 24.39 -2.53 -7.91
C LYS A 307 23.45 -2.94 -9.06
N LYS A 308 23.57 -4.13 -9.64
CA LYS A 308 22.68 -4.66 -10.69
C LYS A 308 21.80 -5.81 -10.18
N ASP A 309 22.01 -6.29 -8.95
CA ASP A 309 21.19 -7.35 -8.39
C ASP A 309 20.01 -6.76 -7.64
N ILE A 310 18.83 -7.38 -7.73
CA ILE A 310 17.66 -6.87 -7.02
C ILE A 310 17.84 -6.93 -5.50
N ILE A 311 18.59 -7.91 -4.99
CA ILE A 311 18.86 -8.18 -3.55
C ILE A 311 19.98 -7.26 -3.01
N ASN A 312 20.22 -6.11 -3.66
CA ASN A 312 21.24 -5.18 -3.18
C ASN A 312 20.74 -4.36 -1.98
N GLU A 313 21.66 -3.96 -1.11
CA GLU A 313 21.37 -3.23 0.14
C GLU A 313 20.55 -1.93 -0.03
N ARG A 314 20.59 -1.30 -1.21
CA ARG A 314 19.91 -0.02 -1.48
C ARG A 314 18.49 -0.20 -2.01
N PHE A 315 18.29 -1.15 -2.92
CA PHE A 315 17.00 -1.40 -3.57
C PHE A 315 16.13 -2.41 -2.82
N ASN A 316 16.73 -3.43 -2.21
CA ASN A 316 15.99 -4.50 -1.52
C ASN A 316 14.98 -3.97 -0.48
N PRO A 317 15.29 -2.97 0.37
CA PRO A 317 14.34 -2.46 1.35
C PRO A 317 13.06 -1.88 0.73
N ILE A 318 13.19 -1.09 -0.34
CA ILE A 318 12.02 -0.52 -1.03
C ILE A 318 11.30 -1.58 -1.87
N ARG A 319 12.03 -2.48 -2.53
CA ARG A 319 11.48 -3.57 -3.34
C ARG A 319 10.52 -4.43 -2.53
N GLU A 320 10.94 -4.85 -1.33
CA GLU A 320 10.11 -5.63 -0.41
C GLU A 320 8.86 -4.87 0.04
N LYS A 321 8.97 -3.55 0.27
CA LYS A 321 7.82 -2.72 0.63
C LYS A 321 6.82 -2.62 -0.52
N ILE A 322 7.28 -2.43 -1.75
CA ILE A 322 6.44 -2.40 -2.96
C ILE A 322 5.76 -3.75 -3.16
N LEU A 323 6.52 -4.84 -3.19
CA LEU A 323 5.99 -6.21 -3.34
C LEU A 323 4.93 -6.52 -2.31
N LYS A 324 5.19 -6.17 -1.04
CA LYS A 324 4.27 -6.41 0.05
C LYS A 324 2.96 -5.63 -0.09
N ARG A 325 2.96 -4.44 -0.72
CA ARG A 325 1.71 -3.70 -0.99
C ARG A 325 0.98 -4.26 -2.19
N MET A 326 1.72 -4.58 -3.24
CA MET A 326 1.17 -5.23 -4.43
C MET A 326 0.52 -6.57 -4.09
N SER A 327 1.09 -7.37 -3.18
CA SER A 327 0.55 -8.68 -2.81
C SER A 327 -0.78 -8.62 -2.04
N LEU A 328 -1.17 -7.45 -1.54
CA LEU A 328 -2.48 -7.23 -0.89
C LEU A 328 -3.62 -7.07 -1.90
N GLN A 329 -3.29 -6.74 -3.15
CA GLN A 329 -4.23 -6.58 -4.26
C GLN A 329 -3.98 -7.66 -5.32
N ARG A 330 -5.03 -8.02 -6.06
CA ARG A 330 -4.98 -9.01 -7.14
C ARG A 330 -5.25 -8.31 -8.47
N GLY A 331 -4.88 -8.93 -9.58
CA GLY A 331 -5.17 -8.35 -10.90
C GLY A 331 -4.06 -7.46 -11.46
N ILE A 332 -2.91 -7.36 -10.79
CA ILE A 332 -1.82 -6.45 -11.20
C ILE A 332 -0.91 -7.14 -12.22
N VAL A 333 -0.54 -6.41 -13.27
CA VAL A 333 0.55 -6.77 -14.19
C VAL A 333 1.74 -5.86 -13.93
N TYR A 334 2.88 -6.42 -13.53
CA TYR A 334 4.13 -5.70 -13.33
C TYR A 334 5.06 -5.88 -14.54
N PHE A 335 5.50 -4.80 -15.18
CA PHE A 335 6.48 -4.84 -16.26
C PHE A 335 7.88 -4.43 -15.79
N SER A 336 8.88 -5.23 -16.15
CA SER A 336 10.31 -4.92 -16.00
C SER A 336 11.11 -5.10 -17.29
N GLY A 337 12.31 -4.53 -17.30
CA GLY A 337 13.21 -4.56 -18.46
C GLY A 337 14.66 -4.95 -18.16
N HIS A 338 15.08 -5.03 -16.89
CA HIS A 338 16.50 -5.19 -16.52
C HIS A 338 17.13 -6.53 -16.97
N GLU A 339 16.44 -7.65 -16.83
CA GLU A 339 17.05 -8.96 -17.18
C GLU A 339 17.05 -9.19 -18.70
N TYR A 340 18.13 -9.78 -19.21
CA TYR A 340 18.38 -10.07 -20.64
C TYR A 340 17.57 -11.27 -21.20
N ASN A 341 16.38 -11.52 -20.67
CA ASN A 341 15.49 -12.60 -21.07
C ASN A 341 14.04 -12.11 -21.04
N THR A 342 13.11 -12.91 -21.56
CA THR A 342 11.68 -12.70 -21.34
C THR A 342 11.14 -13.74 -20.39
N GLN A 343 10.42 -13.31 -19.36
CA GLN A 343 9.81 -14.19 -18.37
C GLN A 343 8.44 -13.68 -17.94
N VAL A 344 7.54 -14.61 -17.67
CA VAL A 344 6.23 -14.37 -17.06
C VAL A 344 6.12 -15.21 -15.81
N ILE A 345 6.00 -14.58 -14.65
CA ILE A 345 5.93 -15.22 -13.34
C ILE A 345 4.58 -14.89 -12.71
N LYS A 346 3.86 -15.91 -12.20
CA LYS A 346 2.63 -15.72 -11.44
C LYS A 346 2.94 -15.81 -9.95
N GLU A 347 2.55 -14.78 -9.19
CA GLU A 347 2.72 -14.74 -7.73
C GLU A 347 1.59 -13.93 -7.09
N HIS A 348 0.92 -14.49 -6.07
CA HIS A 348 -0.23 -13.90 -5.37
C HIS A 348 -1.38 -13.40 -6.29
N ASP A 349 -1.68 -14.15 -7.36
CA ASP A 349 -2.65 -13.76 -8.41
C ASP A 349 -2.33 -12.44 -9.14
N ASN A 350 -1.06 -12.05 -9.12
CA ASN A 350 -0.47 -11.01 -9.95
C ASN A 350 0.54 -11.63 -10.93
N TYR A 351 0.83 -10.92 -12.02
CA TYR A 351 1.76 -11.37 -13.06
C TYR A 351 2.94 -10.41 -13.21
N PHE A 352 4.15 -10.93 -13.12
CA PHE A 352 5.40 -10.19 -13.30
C PHE A 352 6.00 -10.57 -14.64
N ILE A 353 6.12 -9.60 -15.53
CA ILE A 353 6.57 -9.77 -16.91
C ILE A 353 7.85 -8.98 -17.12
N ASN A 354 8.96 -9.69 -17.21
CA ASN A 354 10.23 -9.09 -17.63
C ASN A 354 10.39 -9.26 -19.13
N ASN A 355 10.79 -8.19 -19.81
CA ASN A 355 11.23 -8.28 -21.20
C ASN A 355 12.53 -7.51 -21.45
N GLY A 356 13.63 -8.23 -21.61
CA GLY A 356 14.89 -7.69 -22.13
C GLY A 356 15.13 -8.10 -23.57
N VAL A 357 15.24 -7.11 -24.45
CA VAL A 357 15.59 -7.30 -25.86
C VAL A 357 17.11 -7.19 -26.00
N THR A 358 17.82 -8.30 -26.22
CA THR A 358 19.28 -8.25 -26.42
C THR A 358 19.85 -9.43 -27.20
N ASP A 359 20.91 -9.16 -27.97
CA ASP A 359 21.74 -10.19 -28.60
C ASP A 359 22.68 -10.92 -27.61
N LYS A 360 22.82 -10.41 -26.38
CA LYS A 360 23.63 -11.03 -25.32
C LYS A 360 22.92 -12.26 -24.76
N LYS A 361 23.34 -13.45 -25.21
CA LYS A 361 22.83 -14.73 -24.69
C LYS A 361 23.20 -14.91 -23.20
N LYS A 362 22.28 -14.61 -22.29
CA LYS A 362 22.35 -15.04 -20.88
C LYS A 362 21.35 -16.20 -20.71
N LYS A 363 21.79 -17.36 -20.19
CA LYS A 363 20.86 -18.46 -19.89
C LYS A 363 19.88 -17.98 -18.81
N GLY A 364 18.63 -17.77 -19.21
CA GLY A 364 17.53 -17.47 -18.30
C GLY A 364 17.32 -18.62 -17.32
N ARG A 365 17.03 -18.29 -16.07
CA ARG A 365 16.74 -19.24 -15.00
C ARG A 365 15.24 -19.58 -15.08
N THR A 366 14.86 -20.86 -15.07
CA THR A 366 13.44 -21.24 -14.96
C THR A 366 13.08 -21.47 -13.50
N THR A 367 12.12 -20.74 -12.96
CA THR A 367 11.56 -20.99 -11.61
C THR A 367 10.39 -21.98 -11.70
N ARG A 368 10.01 -22.59 -10.56
CA ARG A 368 8.76 -23.37 -10.44
C ARG A 368 7.51 -22.54 -10.78
N PHE A 369 7.60 -21.22 -10.68
CA PHE A 369 6.48 -20.27 -10.82
C PHE A 369 6.47 -19.53 -12.16
N ALA A 370 7.43 -19.80 -13.06
CA ALA A 370 7.49 -19.20 -14.38
C ALA A 370 6.45 -19.86 -15.32
N ALA A 371 5.43 -19.13 -15.72
CA ALA A 371 4.44 -19.53 -16.72
C ALA A 371 5.03 -19.53 -18.15
N TYR A 372 6.06 -18.71 -18.38
CA TYR A 372 6.81 -18.63 -19.62
C TYR A 372 8.24 -18.10 -19.39
N SER A 373 9.21 -18.57 -20.18
CA SER A 373 10.58 -18.05 -20.21
C SER A 373 11.23 -18.30 -21.57
N THR A 374 11.92 -17.30 -22.12
CA THR A 374 12.77 -17.43 -23.32
C THR A 374 14.02 -16.55 -23.20
N THR A 375 15.10 -16.95 -23.87
CA THR A 375 16.35 -16.17 -23.95
C THR A 375 16.57 -15.58 -25.35
N LEU A 376 15.61 -15.75 -26.26
CA LEU A 376 15.63 -15.10 -27.56
C LEU A 376 15.17 -13.65 -27.40
N PRO A 377 15.64 -12.70 -28.23
CA PRO A 377 15.04 -11.38 -28.29
C PRO A 377 13.54 -11.52 -28.55
N SER A 378 12.70 -10.84 -27.76
CA SER A 378 11.24 -10.99 -27.82
C SER A 378 10.50 -9.72 -27.43
N ILE A 379 9.20 -9.71 -27.70
CA ILE A 379 8.25 -8.72 -27.16
C ILE A 379 7.13 -9.43 -26.42
N SER A 380 6.70 -8.81 -25.32
CA SER A 380 5.52 -9.24 -24.58
C SER A 380 4.41 -8.23 -24.80
N GLU A 381 3.32 -8.69 -25.41
CA GLU A 381 2.08 -7.93 -25.61
C GLU A 381 1.04 -8.41 -24.59
N VAL A 382 0.47 -7.49 -23.82
CA VAL A 382 -0.67 -7.76 -22.96
C VAL A 382 -1.90 -7.11 -23.59
N VAL A 383 -2.96 -7.89 -23.73
CA VAL A 383 -4.20 -7.49 -24.40
C VAL A 383 -5.33 -7.50 -23.39
N TYR A 384 -6.03 -6.36 -23.27
CA TYR A 384 -7.19 -6.17 -22.42
C TYR A 384 -8.45 -6.21 -23.27
N PHE A 385 -9.36 -7.13 -22.96
CA PHE A 385 -10.64 -7.28 -23.66
C PHE A 385 -11.77 -6.55 -22.93
N THR A 386 -12.83 -6.21 -23.66
CA THR A 386 -14.02 -5.52 -23.13
C THR A 386 -14.78 -6.36 -22.09
N ASP A 387 -14.73 -7.70 -22.20
CA ASP A 387 -15.33 -8.64 -21.25
C ASP A 387 -14.53 -8.77 -19.93
N GLY A 388 -13.40 -8.07 -19.82
CA GLY A 388 -12.49 -8.12 -18.67
C GLY A 388 -11.46 -9.25 -18.73
N SER A 389 -11.45 -10.11 -19.75
CA SER A 389 -10.35 -11.07 -19.90
C SER A 389 -9.03 -10.37 -20.27
N ILE A 390 -7.91 -10.95 -19.85
CA ILE A 390 -6.56 -10.42 -20.10
C ILE A 390 -5.67 -11.57 -20.55
N ILE A 391 -5.00 -11.39 -21.69
CA ILE A 391 -4.02 -12.35 -22.21
C ILE A 391 -2.65 -11.71 -22.39
N ASN A 392 -1.62 -12.54 -22.41
CA ASN A 392 -0.27 -12.17 -22.77
C ASN A 392 0.23 -13.00 -23.97
N ASN A 393 0.50 -12.32 -25.08
CA ASN A 393 1.13 -12.88 -26.27
C ASN A 393 2.64 -12.61 -26.22
N ASN A 394 3.43 -13.67 -26.32
CA ASN A 394 4.88 -13.61 -26.33
C ASN A 394 5.38 -13.91 -27.74
N TYR A 395 6.06 -12.93 -28.36
CA TYR A 395 6.60 -13.03 -29.71
C TYR A 395 8.11 -13.05 -29.69
N THR A 396 8.74 -13.93 -30.46
CA THR A 396 10.20 -13.96 -30.62
C THR A 396 10.61 -13.22 -31.88
N TYR A 397 11.64 -12.39 -31.79
CA TYR A 397 12.25 -11.68 -32.91
C TYR A 397 13.29 -12.57 -33.60
N LYS A 398 13.02 -12.90 -34.86
CA LYS A 398 13.91 -13.72 -35.69
C LYS A 398 13.72 -13.31 -37.15
N ASN A 399 14.81 -13.24 -37.91
CA ASN A 399 14.77 -12.93 -39.35
C ASN A 399 13.93 -11.68 -39.67
N THR A 400 14.19 -10.55 -38.99
CA THR A 400 13.48 -9.28 -39.17
C THR A 400 11.97 -9.29 -38.88
N VAL A 401 11.43 -10.35 -38.28
CA VAL A 401 9.98 -10.45 -37.97
C VAL A 401 9.73 -10.92 -36.54
N PHE A 402 8.54 -10.60 -36.03
CA PHE A 402 8.05 -11.08 -34.75
C PHE A 402 7.10 -12.28 -34.97
N GLU A 403 7.48 -13.44 -34.45
CA GLU A 403 6.69 -14.67 -34.56
C GLU A 403 6.05 -15.01 -33.21
N LEU A 404 4.74 -15.28 -33.20
CA LEU A 404 4.02 -15.66 -31.98
C LEU A 404 4.53 -17.02 -31.49
N HIS A 405 5.07 -17.05 -30.27
CA HIS A 405 5.59 -18.27 -29.67
C HIS A 405 4.63 -18.87 -28.64
N LYS A 406 4.00 -18.04 -27.79
CA LYS A 406 3.05 -18.52 -26.77
C LYS A 406 2.05 -17.43 -26.35
N THR A 407 0.78 -17.81 -26.28
CA THR A 407 -0.27 -17.03 -25.62
C THR A 407 -0.57 -17.61 -24.24
N LEU A 408 -0.67 -16.75 -23.24
CA LEU A 408 -1.05 -17.08 -21.87
C LEU A 408 -2.32 -16.32 -21.50
N MET A 409 -3.29 -16.99 -20.88
CA MET A 409 -4.36 -16.29 -20.19
C MET A 409 -3.84 -15.83 -18.83
N LEU A 410 -3.83 -14.50 -18.62
CA LEU A 410 -3.44 -13.92 -17.34
C LEU A 410 -4.66 -13.88 -16.41
N PHE A 411 -5.78 -13.37 -16.92
CA PHE A 411 -7.02 -13.26 -16.16
C PHE A 411 -8.22 -13.62 -17.02
N LYS A 412 -9.19 -14.34 -16.45
CA LYS A 412 -10.46 -14.66 -17.11
C LYS A 412 -11.56 -13.64 -16.78
N SER A 413 -12.56 -13.54 -17.64
CA SER A 413 -13.75 -12.72 -17.36
C SER A 413 -14.50 -13.24 -16.12
N LEU A 414 -15.19 -12.35 -15.39
CA LEU A 414 -16.09 -12.73 -14.31
C LEU A 414 -17.32 -13.50 -14.81
N LEU A 415 -17.65 -13.36 -16.09
CA LEU A 415 -18.77 -14.05 -16.73
C LEU A 415 -18.39 -15.47 -17.19
N ASP A 416 -17.10 -15.82 -17.17
CA ASP A 416 -16.60 -17.12 -17.57
C ASP A 416 -16.71 -18.14 -16.42
N ASN A 417 -17.77 -18.95 -16.48
CA ASN A 417 -18.05 -20.05 -15.55
C ASN A 417 -17.50 -21.41 -16.00
N SER A 418 -16.57 -21.45 -16.96
CA SER A 418 -16.01 -22.72 -17.44
C SER A 418 -15.14 -23.42 -16.37
N ALA A 419 -15.42 -24.71 -16.16
CA ALA A 419 -14.68 -25.56 -15.21
C ALA A 419 -13.23 -25.88 -15.69
N GLU A 420 -12.91 -25.64 -16.96
CA GLU A 420 -11.58 -25.92 -17.54
C GLU A 420 -10.50 -24.91 -17.09
N ASN A 421 -10.89 -23.81 -16.42
CA ASN A 421 -10.01 -22.68 -16.06
C ASN A 421 -9.97 -22.38 -14.55
N GLU A 422 -10.03 -23.39 -13.66
CA GLU A 422 -10.00 -23.16 -12.19
C GLU A 422 -8.69 -22.56 -11.67
N THR A 423 -7.57 -22.71 -12.39
CA THR A 423 -6.24 -22.22 -11.95
C THR A 423 -5.91 -20.79 -12.39
N VAL A 424 -6.69 -20.24 -13.34
CA VAL A 424 -6.56 -18.87 -13.85
C VAL A 424 -7.42 -17.95 -13.00
N PRO A 425 -6.85 -16.88 -12.42
CA PRO A 425 -7.61 -15.95 -11.59
C PRO A 425 -8.61 -15.16 -12.44
N SER A 426 -9.77 -14.84 -11.87
CA SER A 426 -10.72 -13.94 -12.52
C SER A 426 -10.26 -12.48 -12.41
N ASN A 427 -10.57 -11.68 -13.43
CA ASN A 427 -10.32 -10.24 -13.41
C ASN A 427 -11.43 -9.50 -12.67
N PHE A 428 -11.12 -8.94 -11.51
CA PHE A 428 -12.09 -8.20 -10.69
C PHE A 428 -12.10 -6.69 -10.98
N SER A 429 -11.20 -6.23 -11.84
CA SER A 429 -10.90 -4.81 -12.07
C SER A 429 -11.76 -4.15 -13.16
N ASN A 430 -12.72 -4.86 -13.77
CA ASN A 430 -13.62 -4.29 -14.78
C ASN A 430 -15.00 -3.98 -14.18
N LYS A 431 -15.29 -2.68 -14.03
CA LYS A 431 -16.53 -2.17 -13.42
C LYS A 431 -17.79 -2.57 -14.20
N ASP A 432 -17.71 -2.71 -15.52
CA ASP A 432 -18.88 -3.04 -16.32
C ASP A 432 -19.32 -4.50 -16.09
N CYS A 433 -18.37 -5.40 -15.84
CA CYS A 433 -18.65 -6.79 -15.47
C CYS A 433 -19.30 -6.93 -14.08
N LEU A 434 -19.18 -5.93 -13.20
CA LEU A 434 -19.83 -5.93 -11.88
C LEU A 434 -21.31 -5.53 -11.93
N LYS A 435 -21.76 -4.87 -13.01
CA LYS A 435 -23.17 -4.44 -13.16
C LYS A 435 -24.12 -5.60 -13.48
N ASP A 436 -23.61 -6.65 -14.13
CA ASP A 436 -24.40 -7.78 -14.63
C ASP A 436 -24.53 -8.94 -13.62
N VAL A 437 -23.94 -8.82 -12.43
CA VAL A 437 -24.12 -9.79 -11.34
C VAL A 437 -25.47 -9.52 -10.65
N SER A 438 -26.55 -10.00 -11.27
CA SER A 438 -27.91 -9.84 -10.76
C SER A 438 -28.14 -10.58 -9.45
N ALA A 439 -28.94 -9.94 -8.59
CA ALA A 439 -29.28 -10.34 -7.24
C ALA A 439 -30.03 -11.68 -7.14
N THR A 440 -29.48 -12.62 -6.39
CA THR A 440 -30.25 -13.71 -5.79
C THR A 440 -30.78 -13.20 -4.44
N VAL A 441 -32.10 -13.23 -4.27
CA VAL A 441 -32.77 -12.86 -3.02
C VAL A 441 -32.40 -13.89 -1.95
N PHE A 442 -31.75 -13.43 -0.88
CA PHE A 442 -31.56 -14.23 0.33
C PHE A 442 -32.85 -14.16 1.18
N PRO A 443 -33.24 -15.26 1.85
CA PRO A 443 -34.38 -15.25 2.76
C PRO A 443 -34.16 -14.24 3.89
N GLU A 444 -35.25 -13.69 4.44
CA GLU A 444 -35.29 -12.76 5.59
C GLU A 444 -34.21 -13.10 6.61
N SER A 445 -33.16 -12.27 6.66
CA SER A 445 -32.02 -12.47 7.54
C SER A 445 -32.47 -12.22 8.98
N LEU A 446 -32.03 -13.09 9.90
CA LEU A 446 -32.06 -12.84 11.34
C LEU A 446 -31.66 -11.38 11.64
N GLU A 447 -32.50 -10.64 12.38
CA GLU A 447 -32.20 -9.24 12.75
C GLU A 447 -30.89 -9.14 13.53
N THR A 448 -30.60 -10.16 14.36
CA THR A 448 -29.39 -10.26 15.17
C THR A 448 -28.78 -11.65 15.06
N MET A 449 -27.45 -11.72 15.21
CA MET A 449 -26.70 -12.97 15.28
C MET A 449 -25.75 -12.96 16.47
N LYS A 450 -25.60 -14.15 17.09
CA LYS A 450 -24.69 -14.36 18.20
C LYS A 450 -23.28 -14.68 17.71
N THR A 451 -22.29 -13.88 18.08
CA THR A 451 -20.89 -14.05 17.65
C THR A 451 -19.92 -13.50 18.70
N ASN A 452 -18.62 -13.70 18.54
CA ASN A 452 -17.58 -13.08 19.36
C ASN A 452 -16.59 -12.29 18.50
N ALA A 453 -15.76 -11.45 19.13
CA ALA A 453 -14.80 -10.61 18.39
C ALA A 453 -13.64 -11.41 17.81
N GLY A 454 -13.27 -12.53 18.43
CA GLY A 454 -12.18 -13.38 17.99
C GLY A 454 -11.88 -14.47 19.01
N ASN A 455 -10.85 -15.26 18.76
CA ASN A 455 -10.42 -16.33 19.66
C ASN A 455 -8.99 -16.08 20.14
N TYR A 456 -8.88 -15.65 21.40
CA TYR A 456 -7.61 -15.36 22.07
C TYR A 456 -7.43 -16.18 23.34
N GLU A 457 -7.90 -17.44 23.33
CA GLU A 457 -7.67 -18.33 24.48
C GLU A 457 -6.18 -18.48 24.82
N ALA A 458 -5.89 -18.49 26.12
CA ALA A 458 -4.53 -18.57 26.63
C ALA A 458 -4.47 -19.29 27.97
N SER A 459 -3.40 -20.08 28.17
CA SER A 459 -3.15 -20.79 29.42
C SER A 459 -2.91 -19.82 30.59
N LYS A 460 -3.12 -20.29 31.82
CA LYS A 460 -2.90 -19.48 33.04
C LYS A 460 -1.47 -18.94 33.12
N PHE A 461 -0.47 -19.76 32.74
CA PHE A 461 0.93 -19.34 32.70
C PHE A 461 1.18 -18.23 31.66
N ARG A 462 0.64 -18.38 30.44
CA ARG A 462 0.75 -17.32 29.41
C ARG A 462 0.09 -16.03 29.88
N LYS A 463 -1.08 -16.11 30.52
CA LYS A 463 -1.79 -14.96 31.10
C LYS A 463 -0.99 -14.26 32.22
N LEU A 464 -0.16 -14.99 32.97
CA LEU A 464 0.70 -14.41 34.00
C LEU A 464 1.90 -13.66 33.38
N ILE A 465 2.60 -14.29 32.43
CA ILE A 465 3.82 -13.74 31.85
C ILE A 465 3.54 -12.62 30.84
N ILE A 466 2.66 -12.89 29.88
CA ILE A 466 2.33 -11.99 28.77
C ILE A 466 1.18 -11.06 29.13
N GLY A 467 0.31 -11.42 30.08
CA GLY A 467 -0.81 -10.57 30.52
C GLY A 467 -2.16 -11.23 30.29
N LYS A 468 -3.18 -10.83 31.04
CA LYS A 468 -4.57 -11.29 30.84
C LYS A 468 -5.19 -10.56 29.66
N HIS A 469 -4.89 -9.28 29.51
CA HIS A 469 -5.42 -8.38 28.48
C HIS A 469 -6.96 -8.40 28.42
N TYR A 470 -7.55 -8.14 27.25
CA TYR A 470 -9.00 -8.18 27.02
C TYR A 470 -9.51 -9.54 26.54
N ARG A 471 -8.78 -10.65 26.76
CA ARG A 471 -9.16 -11.97 26.22
C ARG A 471 -10.58 -12.41 26.57
N THR A 472 -11.06 -12.06 27.77
CA THR A 472 -12.46 -12.32 28.17
C THR A 472 -13.45 -11.55 27.32
N SER A 473 -13.18 -10.28 27.02
CA SER A 473 -14.02 -9.45 26.16
C SER A 473 -13.94 -9.89 24.68
N TRP A 474 -12.78 -10.39 24.24
CA TRP A 474 -12.63 -10.94 22.89
C TRP A 474 -13.42 -12.24 22.67
N ASN A 475 -13.38 -13.13 23.65
CA ASN A 475 -13.98 -14.47 23.54
C ASN A 475 -15.48 -14.49 23.92
N ALA A 476 -15.99 -13.44 24.57
CA ALA A 476 -17.40 -13.35 24.95
C ALA A 476 -18.33 -13.30 23.72
N PHE A 477 -19.35 -14.14 23.74
CA PHE A 477 -20.43 -14.08 22.75
C PHE A 477 -21.36 -12.92 23.06
N ILE A 478 -21.73 -12.19 22.02
CA ILE A 478 -22.63 -11.05 22.04
C ILE A 478 -23.66 -11.19 20.92
N ASP A 479 -24.84 -10.62 21.10
CA ASP A 479 -25.81 -10.45 20.03
C ASP A 479 -25.51 -9.17 19.24
N VAL A 480 -25.37 -9.28 17.92
CA VAL A 480 -24.98 -8.19 17.02
C VAL A 480 -25.97 -8.09 15.87
N PRO A 481 -26.40 -6.88 15.47
CA PRO A 481 -27.25 -6.72 14.30
C PRO A 481 -26.53 -7.17 13.03
N VAL A 482 -27.25 -7.85 12.14
CA VAL A 482 -26.76 -8.15 10.80
C VAL A 482 -26.88 -6.91 9.93
N LEU A 483 -25.83 -6.56 9.18
CA LEU A 483 -25.84 -5.39 8.32
C LEU A 483 -26.85 -5.57 7.17
N ASN A 484 -27.97 -4.87 7.24
CA ASN A 484 -28.95 -4.87 6.14
C ASN A 484 -28.50 -3.91 5.03
N MET A 485 -27.98 -4.45 3.93
CA MET A 485 -27.47 -3.65 2.80
C MET A 485 -28.57 -3.00 1.95
N ASP A 486 -29.84 -3.33 2.13
CA ASP A 486 -30.93 -2.72 1.38
C ASP A 486 -31.46 -1.46 2.07
N THR A 487 -31.50 -1.45 3.40
CA THR A 487 -32.14 -0.37 4.17
C THR A 487 -31.15 0.53 4.89
N THR A 488 -29.99 0.01 5.31
CA THR A 488 -28.98 0.80 6.05
C THR A 488 -28.43 1.90 5.15
N LYS A 489 -28.44 3.16 5.64
CA LYS A 489 -27.98 4.36 4.91
C LYS A 489 -28.62 4.53 3.50
N GLY A 490 -29.90 4.17 3.39
CA GLY A 490 -30.68 4.20 2.15
C GLY A 490 -30.39 3.04 1.17
N GLY A 491 -29.50 2.13 1.54
CA GLY A 491 -29.01 1.03 0.73
C GLY A 491 -27.51 1.18 0.46
N LEU A 492 -26.74 0.15 0.79
CA LEU A 492 -25.29 0.08 0.67
C LEU A 492 -24.89 -0.75 -0.55
N THR A 493 -23.91 -0.28 -1.32
CA THR A 493 -23.27 -1.05 -2.39
C THR A 493 -21.77 -1.02 -2.21
N ALA A 494 -21.15 -2.19 -2.07
CA ALA A 494 -19.71 -2.28 -1.90
C ALA A 494 -18.99 -1.97 -3.21
N TYR A 495 -17.85 -1.27 -3.13
CA TYR A 495 -17.09 -0.83 -4.30
C TYR A 495 -15.58 -1.02 -4.17
N ASP A 496 -15.07 -1.40 -2.99
CA ASP A 496 -13.63 -1.38 -2.68
C ASP A 496 -13.32 -2.20 -1.42
N ILE A 497 -12.04 -2.54 -1.23
CA ILE A 497 -11.43 -2.99 0.01
C ILE A 497 -10.49 -1.89 0.55
N GLY A 498 -10.07 -1.98 1.79
CA GLY A 498 -9.00 -1.15 2.35
C GLY A 498 -8.42 -1.77 3.62
N GLY A 499 -7.65 -0.98 4.36
CA GLY A 499 -7.16 -1.32 5.69
C GLY A 499 -5.70 -1.81 5.78
N GLY A 500 -4.97 -1.76 4.67
CA GLY A 500 -3.50 -1.63 4.55
C GLY A 500 -2.64 -2.69 5.24
N HIS A 501 -2.64 -2.72 6.57
CA HIS A 501 -1.63 -3.42 7.37
C HIS A 501 -2.15 -4.59 8.19
N GLN A 502 -3.33 -4.47 8.81
CA GLN A 502 -3.90 -5.51 9.68
C GLN A 502 -5.42 -5.57 9.62
N THR A 503 -6.06 -4.42 9.42
CA THR A 503 -7.52 -4.29 9.37
C THR A 503 -7.99 -4.61 7.96
N THR A 504 -9.09 -5.33 7.83
CA THR A 504 -9.78 -5.46 6.54
C THR A 504 -10.93 -4.47 6.54
N SER A 505 -10.99 -3.62 5.52
CA SER A 505 -12.10 -2.67 5.34
C SER A 505 -12.83 -2.99 4.04
N VAL A 506 -14.16 -2.97 4.03
CA VAL A 506 -14.97 -3.01 2.80
C VAL A 506 -15.60 -1.64 2.63
N LYS A 507 -15.25 -0.92 1.57
CA LYS A 507 -15.80 0.42 1.32
C LYS A 507 -17.10 0.31 0.52
N MET A 508 -18.07 1.14 0.87
CA MET A 508 -19.43 1.08 0.35
C MET A 508 -19.95 2.49 0.03
N TYR A 509 -20.78 2.62 -0.99
CA TYR A 509 -21.59 3.83 -1.20
C TYR A 509 -22.96 3.62 -0.57
N GLY A 510 -23.45 4.63 0.13
CA GLY A 510 -24.86 4.71 0.53
C GLY A 510 -25.68 5.41 -0.54
N ASN A 511 -26.92 4.98 -0.74
CA ASN A 511 -27.86 5.69 -1.61
C ASN A 511 -28.31 7.03 -1.02
N ASP A 512 -28.03 7.29 0.26
CA ASP A 512 -28.14 8.61 0.85
C ASP A 512 -27.10 9.61 0.30
N GLY A 513 -26.12 9.16 -0.48
CA GLY A 513 -25.14 9.99 -1.17
C GLY A 513 -23.80 10.14 -0.46
N TYR A 514 -23.61 9.49 0.68
CA TYR A 514 -22.34 9.42 1.42
C TYR A 514 -21.55 8.15 1.08
N ALA A 515 -20.28 8.11 1.50
CA ALA A 515 -19.44 6.92 1.46
C ALA A 515 -19.23 6.37 2.86
N TYR A 516 -19.15 5.04 2.96
CA TYR A 516 -19.01 4.29 4.20
C TYR A 516 -17.88 3.28 4.10
N THR A 517 -17.37 2.87 5.25
CA THR A 517 -16.39 1.78 5.35
C THR A 517 -16.79 0.83 6.47
N PHE A 518 -16.84 -0.47 6.15
CA PHE A 518 -17.06 -1.55 7.09
C PHE A 518 -15.71 -2.14 7.50
N ARG A 519 -15.28 -1.96 8.75
CA ARG A 519 -13.94 -2.31 9.22
C ARG A 519 -13.98 -3.52 10.14
N SER A 520 -13.08 -4.48 9.92
CA SER A 520 -12.99 -5.69 10.75
C SER A 520 -12.63 -5.37 12.21
N VAL A 521 -13.36 -5.95 13.16
CA VAL A 521 -13.02 -5.89 14.59
C VAL A 521 -11.76 -6.73 14.86
N ASN A 522 -11.77 -7.98 14.39
CA ASN A 522 -10.58 -8.83 14.44
C ASN A 522 -9.59 -8.41 13.38
N LYS A 523 -8.32 -8.29 13.77
CA LYS A 523 -7.23 -7.86 12.89
C LYS A 523 -6.35 -9.03 12.54
N ASP A 524 -5.70 -8.94 11.39
CA ASP A 524 -4.75 -9.93 10.93
C ASP A 524 -3.33 -9.35 11.04
N ALA A 525 -2.69 -9.59 12.18
CA ALA A 525 -1.33 -9.11 12.41
C ALA A 525 -0.29 -9.85 11.57
N THR A 526 -0.65 -10.99 10.98
CA THR A 526 0.27 -11.82 10.21
C THR A 526 0.63 -11.17 8.87
N ARG A 527 -0.22 -10.29 8.34
CA ARG A 527 0.05 -9.48 7.14
C ARG A 527 1.30 -8.61 7.25
N TYR A 528 1.80 -8.35 8.46
CA TYR A 528 3.07 -7.66 8.62
C TYR A 528 4.28 -8.53 8.27
N LEU A 529 4.15 -9.84 8.33
CA LEU A 529 5.22 -10.80 8.13
C LEU A 529 5.36 -11.21 6.67
N SER A 530 6.57 -11.59 6.27
CA SER A 530 6.79 -12.27 4.99
C SER A 530 6.01 -13.59 4.95
N VAL A 531 5.74 -14.09 3.74
CA VAL A 531 4.91 -15.30 3.53
C VAL A 531 5.45 -16.50 4.31
N GLU A 532 6.77 -16.64 4.39
CA GLU A 532 7.44 -17.73 5.14
C GLU A 532 7.20 -17.63 6.65
N LEU A 533 7.06 -16.40 7.16
CA LEU A 533 6.90 -16.12 8.58
C LEU A 533 5.43 -16.11 9.02
N GLN A 534 4.46 -16.00 8.11
CA GLN A 534 3.02 -15.95 8.43
C GLN A 534 2.52 -17.18 9.20
N ASN A 535 3.17 -18.33 9.04
CA ASN A 535 2.82 -19.58 9.74
C ASN A 535 3.72 -19.88 10.97
N SER A 536 4.53 -18.92 11.40
CA SER A 536 5.54 -19.11 12.46
C SER A 536 5.02 -18.84 13.89
N LEU A 537 5.85 -19.16 14.89
CA LEU A 537 5.61 -18.75 16.28
C LEU A 537 5.56 -17.22 16.44
N VAL A 538 6.30 -16.48 15.61
CA VAL A 538 6.29 -15.01 15.61
C VAL A 538 4.92 -14.50 15.17
N ALA A 539 4.33 -15.10 14.12
CA ALA A 539 2.97 -14.77 13.69
C ALA A 539 1.94 -15.01 14.79
N ARG A 540 2.04 -16.13 15.50
CA ARG A 540 1.15 -16.45 16.63
C ARG A 540 1.29 -15.45 17.77
N GLN A 541 2.50 -14.97 18.07
CA GLN A 541 2.69 -13.96 19.11
C GLN A 541 2.23 -12.57 18.67
N LEU A 542 2.49 -12.17 17.42
CA LEU A 542 1.99 -10.91 16.86
C LEU A 542 0.46 -10.88 16.84
N GLN A 543 -0.17 -11.99 16.46
CA GLN A 543 -1.62 -12.13 16.52
C GLN A 543 -2.10 -12.02 17.97
N ASP A 544 -1.49 -12.75 18.91
CA ASP A 544 -1.85 -12.71 20.34
C ASP A 544 -1.76 -11.29 20.95
N ASN A 545 -0.82 -10.46 20.49
CA ASN A 545 -0.71 -9.06 20.94
C ASN A 545 -1.93 -8.20 20.60
N ILE A 546 -2.78 -8.60 19.64
CA ILE A 546 -4.06 -7.90 19.39
C ILE A 546 -4.98 -7.98 20.61
N SER A 547 -4.89 -9.04 21.42
CA SER A 547 -5.72 -9.17 22.63
C SER A 547 -5.47 -8.08 23.67
N MET A 548 -4.34 -7.34 23.59
CA MET A 548 -4.04 -6.13 24.37
C MET A 548 -4.99 -4.97 24.05
N GLN A 549 -5.52 -4.92 22.83
CA GLN A 549 -6.45 -3.90 22.35
C GLN A 549 -7.87 -4.28 22.79
N HIS A 550 -8.69 -3.29 23.14
CA HIS A 550 -10.10 -3.53 23.43
C HIS A 550 -10.88 -3.70 22.11
N PRO A 551 -11.62 -4.80 21.89
CA PRO A 551 -12.21 -5.14 20.58
C PRO A 551 -13.18 -4.09 20.06
N TYR A 552 -13.84 -3.35 20.95
CA TYR A 552 -14.90 -2.39 20.62
C TYR A 552 -14.54 -0.96 21.06
N ALA A 553 -13.26 -0.63 21.20
CA ALA A 553 -12.80 0.67 21.70
C ALA A 553 -13.30 1.85 20.86
N SER A 554 -13.30 1.68 19.53
CA SER A 554 -13.68 2.72 18.56
C SER A 554 -15.11 3.23 18.76
N ILE A 555 -16.04 2.35 19.16
CA ILE A 555 -17.45 2.70 19.41
C ILE A 555 -17.58 3.63 20.61
N VAL A 556 -16.91 3.29 21.71
CA VAL A 556 -16.87 4.13 22.92
C VAL A 556 -16.24 5.48 22.62
N VAL A 557 -15.13 5.48 21.88
CA VAL A 557 -14.42 6.71 21.48
C VAL A 557 -15.29 7.59 20.59
N GLY A 558 -15.95 7.02 19.58
CA GLY A 558 -16.91 7.74 18.74
C GLY A 558 -18.01 8.38 19.59
N LYS A 559 -18.56 7.63 20.57
CA LYS A 559 -19.59 8.17 21.45
C LYS A 559 -19.10 9.24 22.42
N LEU A 560 -17.83 9.24 22.81
CA LEU A 560 -17.24 10.34 23.59
C LEU A 560 -17.07 11.58 22.71
N LEU A 561 -16.60 11.40 21.47
CA LEU A 561 -16.33 12.50 20.54
C LEU A 561 -17.61 13.20 20.06
N ASP A 562 -18.76 12.52 20.05
CA ASP A 562 -20.10 13.10 19.80
C ASP A 562 -20.39 14.34 20.66
N TYR A 563 -19.78 14.44 21.85
CA TYR A 563 -19.94 15.55 22.79
C TYR A 563 -18.85 16.62 22.64
N THR A 564 -18.03 16.55 21.59
CA THR A 564 -16.94 17.48 21.34
C THR A 564 -17.06 18.12 19.95
N SER A 565 -16.29 19.18 19.71
CA SER A 565 -16.16 19.83 18.40
C SER A 565 -15.25 19.07 17.43
N ILE A 566 -14.55 18.03 17.91
CA ILE A 566 -13.58 17.28 17.12
C ILE A 566 -14.33 16.45 16.09
N LEU A 567 -14.07 16.71 14.80
CA LEU A 567 -14.65 15.93 13.70
C LEU A 567 -14.23 14.46 13.79
N HIS A 568 -15.16 13.53 13.60
CA HIS A 568 -14.87 12.10 13.72
C HIS A 568 -15.89 11.25 12.97
N ALA A 569 -15.48 10.03 12.62
CA ALA A 569 -16.40 9.02 12.13
C ALA A 569 -17.18 8.38 13.29
N LYS A 570 -18.38 7.87 13.02
CA LYS A 570 -19.28 7.28 14.02
C LYS A 570 -19.41 5.77 13.77
N PRO A 571 -18.54 4.93 14.37
CA PRO A 571 -18.57 3.49 14.14
C PRO A 571 -19.74 2.83 14.86
N GLU A 572 -20.52 2.05 14.11
CA GLU A 572 -21.63 1.22 14.57
C GLU A 572 -21.31 -0.26 14.33
N LEU A 573 -21.56 -1.13 15.33
CA LEU A 573 -21.21 -2.55 15.25
C LEU A 573 -22.22 -3.34 14.43
N TYR A 574 -21.75 -4.16 13.50
CA TYR A 574 -22.58 -5.04 12.69
C TYR A 574 -21.85 -6.34 12.35
N LEU A 575 -22.61 -7.37 12.00
CA LEU A 575 -22.12 -8.57 11.33
C LEU A 575 -22.38 -8.45 9.83
N LEU A 576 -21.33 -8.62 9.01
CA LEU A 576 -21.49 -8.61 7.56
C LEU A 576 -22.08 -9.95 7.09
N SER A 577 -23.23 -9.94 6.43
CA SER A 577 -23.83 -11.14 5.83
C SER A 577 -23.62 -11.19 4.33
N GLU A 578 -23.79 -12.39 3.75
CA GLU A 578 -23.76 -12.60 2.32
C GLU A 578 -24.86 -11.78 1.64
N ASN A 579 -24.49 -11.02 0.61
CA ASN A 579 -25.41 -10.17 -0.13
C ASN A 579 -24.88 -9.94 -1.56
N PRO A 580 -25.74 -9.93 -2.59
CA PRO A 580 -25.29 -9.66 -3.96
C PRO A 580 -24.62 -8.29 -4.12
N LYS A 581 -25.00 -7.28 -3.34
CA LYS A 581 -24.39 -5.93 -3.33
C LYS A 581 -22.98 -5.91 -2.75
N LEU A 582 -22.50 -7.01 -2.16
CA LEU A 582 -21.08 -7.21 -1.86
C LEU A 582 -20.30 -7.70 -3.07
N GLY A 583 -20.94 -8.32 -4.07
CA GLY A 583 -20.26 -8.91 -5.22
C GLY A 583 -19.08 -9.78 -4.80
N ILE A 584 -17.88 -9.39 -5.22
CA ILE A 584 -16.60 -10.08 -4.98
C ILE A 584 -16.17 -10.05 -3.50
N PHE A 585 -16.75 -9.13 -2.72
CA PHE A 585 -16.49 -8.95 -1.29
C PHE A 585 -17.28 -9.92 -0.42
N ASN A 586 -18.14 -10.77 -1.00
CA ASN A 586 -18.84 -11.84 -0.27
C ASN A 586 -17.89 -12.82 0.43
N LYS A 587 -16.61 -12.89 0.05
CA LYS A 587 -15.58 -13.62 0.80
C LYS A 587 -15.38 -13.13 2.25
N TYR A 588 -15.90 -11.95 2.58
CA TYR A 588 -15.91 -11.38 3.93
C TYR A 588 -17.26 -11.57 4.65
N ASN A 589 -18.18 -12.36 4.10
CA ASN A 589 -19.38 -12.81 4.81
C ASN A 589 -19.00 -13.43 6.16
N GLY A 590 -19.81 -13.15 7.20
CA GLY A 590 -19.58 -13.55 8.59
C GLY A 590 -18.55 -12.67 9.33
N MET A 591 -17.99 -11.64 8.70
CA MET A 591 -17.02 -10.76 9.34
C MET A 591 -17.71 -9.80 10.32
N LEU A 592 -17.34 -9.88 11.60
CA LEU A 592 -17.71 -8.87 12.59
C LEU A 592 -16.91 -7.58 12.36
N GLY A 593 -17.60 -6.45 12.30
CA GLY A 593 -16.98 -5.18 12.00
C GLY A 593 -17.80 -3.98 12.43
N THR A 594 -17.24 -2.79 12.21
CA THR A 594 -17.95 -1.52 12.41
C THR A 594 -18.18 -0.83 11.08
N LEU A 595 -19.40 -0.37 10.84
CA LEU A 595 -19.73 0.54 9.75
C LEU A 595 -19.51 1.98 10.23
N GLU A 596 -18.70 2.75 9.50
CA GLU A 596 -18.43 4.15 9.83
C GLU A 596 -18.36 5.01 8.55
N ASP A 597 -18.52 6.33 8.71
CA ASP A 597 -18.38 7.28 7.61
C ASP A 597 -16.98 7.17 6.99
N HIS A 598 -16.92 7.07 5.66
CA HIS A 598 -15.66 7.11 4.91
C HIS A 598 -15.44 8.53 4.38
N GLN A 599 -14.38 9.20 4.85
CA GLN A 599 -14.04 10.57 4.45
C GLN A 599 -13.49 10.60 3.02
N LYS A 600 -14.38 10.52 2.03
CA LYS A 600 -14.06 10.55 0.59
C LYS A 600 -14.16 11.98 0.04
N ASN A 601 -13.27 12.30 -0.90
CA ASN A 601 -13.24 13.63 -1.51
C ASN A 601 -14.60 14.01 -2.15
N PRO A 602 -15.05 15.27 -2.02
CA PRO A 602 -16.40 15.70 -2.45
C PRO A 602 -16.72 15.41 -3.91
N LYS A 603 -15.74 15.47 -4.82
CA LYS A 603 -15.93 15.15 -6.25
C LYS A 603 -16.35 13.70 -6.53
N LYS A 604 -16.27 12.81 -5.54
CA LYS A 604 -16.55 11.37 -5.67
C LYS A 604 -17.84 10.95 -4.94
N VAL A 605 -18.53 11.87 -4.27
CA VAL A 605 -19.74 11.62 -3.47
C VAL A 605 -20.74 12.75 -3.66
N LYS A 606 -22.02 12.52 -3.36
CA LYS A 606 -23.04 13.58 -3.46
C LYS A 606 -22.96 14.54 -2.28
N HIS A 607 -22.66 14.02 -1.09
CA HIS A 607 -22.52 14.79 0.13
C HIS A 607 -21.12 14.58 0.72
N SER A 608 -20.41 15.68 0.98
CA SER A 608 -19.07 15.62 1.56
C SER A 608 -19.11 15.44 3.07
N PHE A 609 -18.08 14.79 3.61
CA PHE A 609 -17.90 14.68 5.05
C PHE A 609 -17.71 16.07 5.67
N ALA A 610 -18.50 16.38 6.70
CA ALA A 610 -18.52 17.67 7.40
C ALA A 610 -18.68 18.90 6.47
N ASN A 611 -19.29 18.72 5.29
CA ASN A 611 -19.42 19.76 4.26
C ASN A 611 -18.09 20.39 3.83
N ALA A 612 -16.98 19.66 3.93
CA ALA A 612 -15.66 20.15 3.53
C ALA A 612 -15.58 20.37 2.02
N ASP A 613 -14.82 21.37 1.59
CA ASP A 613 -14.52 21.63 0.17
C ASP A 613 -13.56 20.59 -0.42
N PHE A 614 -12.69 20.03 0.42
CA PHE A 614 -11.77 18.95 0.08
C PHE A 614 -11.23 18.26 1.34
N LEU A 615 -10.76 17.02 1.18
CA LEU A 615 -10.20 16.21 2.26
C LEU A 615 -8.77 15.80 1.92
N LEU A 616 -7.82 16.19 2.76
CA LEU A 616 -6.40 15.91 2.58
C LEU A 616 -5.90 14.85 3.55
N GLN A 617 -4.89 14.09 3.14
CA GLN A 617 -3.98 13.36 4.01
C GLN A 617 -2.94 14.31 4.61
N SER A 618 -2.25 13.87 5.67
CA SER A 618 -1.26 14.73 6.35
C SER A 618 -0.08 15.12 5.46
N TYR A 619 0.35 14.29 4.51
CA TYR A 619 1.44 14.67 3.60
C TYR A 619 0.98 15.78 2.62
N GLU A 620 -0.22 15.65 2.05
CA GLU A 620 -0.82 16.68 1.19
C GLU A 620 -1.01 17.98 1.97
N LEU A 621 -1.49 17.90 3.22
CA LEU A 621 -1.59 19.07 4.10
C LEU A 621 -0.20 19.71 4.28
N ASN A 622 0.81 18.93 4.66
CA ASN A 622 2.15 19.46 4.91
C ASN A 622 2.70 20.17 3.66
N GLN A 623 2.52 19.60 2.46
CA GLN A 623 2.87 20.27 1.21
C GLN A 623 2.15 21.61 1.09
N LYS A 624 0.84 21.68 1.34
CA LYS A 624 0.10 22.96 1.31
C LYS A 624 0.62 23.98 2.32
N LEU A 625 0.94 23.55 3.54
CA LEU A 625 1.48 24.41 4.60
C LEU A 625 2.89 24.92 4.26
N TYR A 626 3.73 24.10 3.64
CA TYR A 626 5.06 24.52 3.18
C TYR A 626 4.97 25.38 1.93
N ASP A 627 4.02 25.16 1.04
CA ASP A 627 3.96 25.89 -0.22
C ASP A 627 3.52 27.33 -0.05
N LYS A 628 2.51 27.58 0.79
CA LYS A 628 1.86 28.89 0.87
C LYS A 628 1.43 29.28 2.29
N PRO A 629 1.64 30.55 2.68
CA PRO A 629 1.30 31.05 4.01
C PRO A 629 -0.21 31.18 4.26
N ASN A 630 -1.03 31.19 3.19
CA ASN A 630 -2.49 31.30 3.29
C ASN A 630 -3.21 29.94 3.47
N HIS A 631 -2.46 28.87 3.67
CA HIS A 631 -2.96 27.56 4.11
C HIS A 631 -2.65 27.38 5.60
N THR A 632 -3.66 27.18 6.43
CA THR A 632 -3.49 27.12 7.89
C THR A 632 -4.27 25.99 8.54
N VAL A 633 -3.72 25.38 9.59
CA VAL A 633 -4.44 24.41 10.43
C VAL A 633 -5.08 25.14 11.60
N ASP A 634 -6.31 24.76 11.96
CA ASP A 634 -6.88 25.15 13.25
C ASP A 634 -6.16 24.38 14.37
N ALA A 635 -5.10 25.00 14.89
CA ALA A 635 -4.28 24.43 15.94
C ALA A 635 -5.06 24.27 17.26
N ASN A 636 -6.10 25.05 17.52
CA ASN A 636 -6.93 24.91 18.72
C ASN A 636 -7.75 23.61 18.65
N GLU A 637 -8.38 23.33 17.51
CA GLU A 637 -9.09 22.06 17.30
C GLU A 637 -8.13 20.86 17.34
N TYR A 638 -6.93 21.02 16.79
CA TYR A 638 -5.89 19.99 16.89
C TYR A 638 -5.49 19.73 18.35
N LEU A 639 -5.27 20.77 19.16
CA LEU A 639 -4.96 20.64 20.59
C LEU A 639 -6.05 19.89 21.36
N LYS A 640 -7.33 20.21 21.12
CA LYS A 640 -8.46 19.48 21.75
C LYS A 640 -8.38 18.00 21.43
N ALA A 641 -8.10 17.64 20.18
CA ALA A 641 -7.91 16.25 19.77
C ALA A 641 -6.71 15.59 20.46
N ARG A 642 -5.56 16.27 20.58
CA ARG A 642 -4.38 15.72 21.29
C ARG A 642 -4.62 15.52 22.78
N VAL A 643 -5.29 16.46 23.44
CA VAL A 643 -5.69 16.34 24.84
C VAL A 643 -6.69 15.20 25.04
N PHE A 644 -7.65 15.04 24.14
CA PHE A 644 -8.55 13.89 24.14
C PHE A 644 -7.78 12.56 24.02
N ASP A 645 -6.78 12.51 23.15
CA ASP A 645 -5.93 11.33 22.95
C ASP A 645 -5.13 10.97 24.22
N ILE A 646 -4.66 11.97 24.97
CA ILE A 646 -4.06 11.78 26.30
C ILE A 646 -5.08 11.13 27.27
N LEU A 647 -6.31 11.65 27.31
CA LEU A 647 -7.36 11.13 28.20
C LEU A 647 -7.65 9.65 27.92
N VAL A 648 -7.86 9.27 26.66
CA VAL A 648 -8.22 7.89 26.28
C VAL A 648 -7.02 6.95 26.17
N GLY A 649 -5.79 7.49 26.21
CA GLY A 649 -4.56 6.72 26.12
C GLY A 649 -4.26 6.24 24.70
N ASP A 650 -4.50 7.07 23.69
CA ASP A 650 -4.23 6.73 22.28
C ASP A 650 -2.76 6.98 21.92
N HIS A 651 -1.92 5.95 22.10
CA HIS A 651 -0.49 6.03 21.82
C HIS A 651 -0.11 5.75 20.35
N GLY A 652 -1.10 5.51 19.49
CA GLY A 652 -0.91 5.05 18.11
C GLY A 652 -0.75 6.12 17.05
N LYS A 653 -0.91 7.40 17.41
CA LYS A 653 -1.14 8.48 16.43
C LYS A 653 0.09 8.82 15.60
N HIS A 654 0.12 8.32 14.37
CA HIS A 654 1.01 8.79 13.31
C HIS A 654 0.24 9.64 12.29
N GLN A 655 0.99 10.29 11.39
CA GLN A 655 0.45 11.20 10.36
C GLN A 655 -0.69 10.61 9.53
N ASP A 656 -0.70 9.31 9.27
CA ASP A 656 -1.71 8.69 8.41
C ASP A 656 -3.03 8.43 9.17
N ASN A 657 -3.02 8.54 10.51
CA ASN A 657 -4.24 8.49 11.32
C ASN A 657 -4.98 9.83 11.36
N TRP A 658 -4.71 10.74 10.44
CA TRP A 658 -5.44 11.99 10.28
C TRP A 658 -5.91 12.16 8.84
N LYS A 659 -7.13 12.67 8.69
CA LYS A 659 -7.56 13.40 7.51
C LYS A 659 -7.75 14.87 7.91
N TRP A 660 -7.77 15.74 6.92
CA TRP A 660 -7.89 17.18 7.11
C TRP A 660 -9.01 17.70 6.24
N ALA A 661 -10.08 18.19 6.87
CA ALA A 661 -11.19 18.82 6.21
C ALA A 661 -10.81 20.27 5.88
N GLY A 662 -10.66 20.60 4.60
CA GLY A 662 -10.31 21.93 4.11
C GLY A 662 -11.55 22.76 3.79
N PHE A 663 -11.51 24.04 4.17
CA PHE A 663 -12.57 25.01 3.95
C PHE A 663 -11.96 26.28 3.35
N LYS A 664 -12.47 26.69 2.19
CA LYS A 664 -12.03 27.91 1.51
C LYS A 664 -12.61 29.14 2.19
N THR A 665 -11.80 30.17 2.31
CA THR A 665 -12.19 31.50 2.78
C THR A 665 -11.76 32.54 1.74
N ASP A 666 -12.16 33.81 1.95
CA ASP A 666 -11.74 34.91 1.08
C ASP A 666 -10.21 35.14 1.11
N THR A 667 -9.56 34.74 2.20
CA THR A 667 -8.13 35.00 2.45
C THR A 667 -7.24 33.77 2.27
N GLY A 668 -7.80 32.57 2.11
CA GLY A 668 -7.02 31.34 2.01
C GLY A 668 -7.83 30.06 2.24
N VAL A 669 -7.20 29.10 2.90
CA VAL A 669 -7.83 27.82 3.28
C VAL A 669 -7.45 27.50 4.71
N TYR A 670 -8.44 27.17 5.54
CA TYR A 670 -8.17 26.59 6.85
C TYR A 670 -8.55 25.09 6.90
N TYR A 671 -7.86 24.34 7.74
CA TYR A 671 -8.00 22.89 7.86
C TYR A 671 -8.40 22.47 9.27
N LEU A 672 -9.45 21.65 9.37
CA LEU A 672 -9.87 21.00 10.61
C LEU A 672 -9.36 19.55 10.67
N PRO A 673 -8.86 19.10 11.84
CA PRO A 673 -8.38 17.73 12.00
C PRO A 673 -9.55 16.74 12.07
N VAL A 674 -9.39 15.62 11.38
CA VAL A 674 -10.30 14.47 11.42
C VAL A 674 -9.49 13.23 11.83
N PRO A 675 -9.35 12.95 13.14
CA PRO A 675 -8.64 11.77 13.61
C PRO A 675 -9.31 10.47 13.14
N ARG A 676 -8.49 9.54 12.67
CA ARG A 676 -8.85 8.19 12.23
C ARG A 676 -8.16 7.14 13.11
N ASP A 677 -8.52 5.86 12.93
CA ASP A 677 -7.86 4.70 13.52
C ASP A 677 -7.69 4.78 15.05
N ARG A 678 -8.74 4.40 15.78
CA ARG A 678 -8.81 4.40 17.26
C ARG A 678 -8.43 3.06 17.88
N ASP A 679 -7.50 2.39 17.23
CA ASP A 679 -7.16 0.98 17.43
C ASP A 679 -6.29 0.71 18.66
N LEU A 680 -5.56 1.72 19.11
CA LEU A 680 -4.62 1.63 20.23
C LEU A 680 -5.12 2.36 21.48
N VAL A 681 -6.41 2.70 21.52
CA VAL A 681 -7.09 3.25 22.70
C VAL A 681 -7.36 2.14 23.73
N PHE A 682 -7.33 2.50 25.01
CA PHE A 682 -7.57 1.61 26.16
C PHE A 682 -6.61 0.41 26.26
N LYS A 683 -5.49 0.43 25.55
CA LYS A 683 -4.59 -0.73 25.46
C LYS A 683 -4.01 -1.13 26.82
N LEU A 684 -3.99 -2.44 27.10
CA LEU A 684 -3.43 -2.99 28.33
C LEU A 684 -2.01 -3.52 28.13
N TRP A 685 -1.10 -3.09 29.00
CA TRP A 685 0.26 -3.60 29.14
C TRP A 685 0.38 -4.33 30.49
N ASP A 686 -0.50 -5.30 30.74
CA ASP A 686 -0.48 -6.16 31.91
C ASP A 686 0.34 -7.44 31.67
N GLY A 687 0.65 -8.16 32.75
CA GLY A 687 1.61 -9.28 32.72
C GLY A 687 3.03 -8.83 33.03
N ILE A 688 3.87 -9.77 33.45
CA ILE A 688 5.22 -9.47 33.94
C ILE A 688 6.07 -8.78 32.86
N ILE A 689 6.06 -9.30 31.63
CA ILE A 689 6.90 -8.76 30.54
C ILE A 689 6.39 -7.39 30.07
N PRO A 690 5.11 -7.20 29.68
CA PRO A 690 4.66 -5.88 29.26
C PRO A 690 4.79 -4.82 30.35
N TRP A 691 4.52 -5.15 31.62
CA TRP A 691 4.70 -4.23 32.75
C TRP A 691 6.14 -3.74 32.93
N LEU A 692 7.13 -4.60 32.60
CA LEU A 692 8.54 -4.24 32.63
C LEU A 692 8.91 -3.36 31.42
N LEU A 693 8.32 -3.64 30.26
CA LEU A 693 8.52 -2.85 29.03
C LEU A 693 7.85 -1.47 29.09
N ASP A 694 6.78 -1.31 29.88
CA ASP A 694 6.06 -0.05 30.16
C ASP A 694 6.84 0.95 31.05
N ARG A 695 8.13 0.68 31.34
CA ARG A 695 9.00 1.60 32.08
C ARG A 695 9.62 2.62 31.14
N LYS A 696 10.00 3.79 31.66
CA LYS A 696 10.65 4.87 30.90
C LYS A 696 11.88 4.45 30.09
N TRP A 697 12.52 3.35 30.45
CA TRP A 697 13.70 2.78 29.81
C TRP A 697 13.41 1.54 28.93
N GLY A 698 12.17 1.03 28.92
CA GLY A 698 11.79 -0.22 28.26
C GLY A 698 11.48 0.00 26.77
N VAL A 699 10.26 0.45 26.47
CA VAL A 699 9.82 0.79 25.11
C VAL A 699 9.43 2.26 25.06
N GLU A 700 9.98 2.99 24.09
CA GLU A 700 9.79 4.44 23.99
C GLU A 700 8.34 4.86 23.66
N ALA A 701 7.56 3.96 23.03
CA ALA A 701 6.15 4.16 22.65
C ALA A 701 5.18 3.19 23.35
N GLY A 702 5.39 2.91 24.64
CA GLY A 702 4.50 2.09 25.47
C GLY A 702 3.90 2.90 26.62
N GLU A 703 2.59 2.78 26.82
CA GLU A 703 1.90 3.27 28.03
C GLU A 703 0.68 2.38 28.32
N ASN A 704 0.61 1.81 29.52
CA ASN A 704 -0.56 1.07 29.97
C ASN A 704 -1.78 1.99 30.19
N PHE A 705 -2.97 1.58 29.73
CA PHE A 705 -4.22 2.25 30.10
C PHE A 705 -4.63 1.94 31.55
N GLY A 706 -3.99 2.65 32.49
CA GLY A 706 -4.29 2.62 33.92
C GLY A 706 -5.14 3.80 34.40
N TYR A 707 -5.48 3.79 35.69
CA TYR A 707 -6.15 4.90 36.38
C TYR A 707 -5.31 6.19 36.39
N LYS A 708 -3.99 6.07 36.26
CA LYS A 708 -3.04 7.18 36.11
C LYS A 708 -2.17 6.93 34.88
N ILE A 709 -1.76 8.03 34.24
CA ILE A 709 -0.73 8.03 33.20
C ILE A 709 0.63 8.13 33.88
N ASN A 710 1.49 7.14 33.63
CA ASN A 710 2.83 7.06 34.19
C ASN A 710 3.81 7.93 33.41
N ASP A 711 3.77 7.86 32.07
CA ASP A 711 4.64 8.66 31.21
C ASP A 711 3.93 9.21 29.96
N VAL A 712 3.52 10.48 30.05
CA VAL A 712 2.92 11.20 28.91
C VAL A 712 3.89 11.30 27.73
N LYS A 713 5.22 11.29 27.97
CA LYS A 713 6.21 11.28 26.88
C LYS A 713 6.06 10.00 26.06
N SER A 714 6.02 8.84 26.72
CA SER A 714 5.91 7.55 26.05
C SER A 714 4.56 7.38 25.36
N LEU A 715 3.48 7.85 26.00
CA LEU A 715 2.15 7.87 25.41
C LEU A 715 2.11 8.64 24.08
N MET A 716 2.77 9.79 24.01
CA MET A 716 2.67 10.71 22.88
C MET A 716 3.86 10.63 21.91
N PHE A 717 4.77 9.66 22.11
CA PHE A 717 6.06 9.62 21.42
C PHE A 717 5.91 9.62 19.89
N ILE A 718 5.05 8.76 19.33
CA ILE A 718 4.85 8.59 17.88
C ILE A 718 4.42 9.89 17.20
N ALA A 719 3.58 10.69 17.87
CA ALA A 719 3.02 11.91 17.31
C ALA A 719 3.95 13.13 17.40
N THR A 720 5.06 13.03 18.15
CA THR A 720 5.88 14.18 18.56
C THR A 720 6.30 15.08 17.39
N ALA A 721 6.68 14.51 16.24
CA ALA A 721 7.13 15.30 15.10
C ALA A 721 6.00 16.18 14.53
N GLN A 722 4.82 15.60 14.34
CA GLN A 722 3.66 16.35 13.85
C GLN A 722 3.12 17.32 14.91
N ASP A 723 3.09 16.91 16.17
CA ASP A 723 2.65 17.76 17.27
C ASP A 723 3.57 18.98 17.42
N ARG A 724 4.89 18.82 17.25
CA ARG A 724 5.82 19.95 17.19
C ARG A 724 5.51 20.89 16.04
N PHE A 725 5.28 20.37 14.84
CA PHE A 725 5.02 21.19 13.66
C PHE A 725 3.71 21.98 13.78
N LEU A 726 2.61 21.30 14.10
CA LEU A 726 1.26 21.88 14.07
C LEU A 726 0.89 22.68 15.32
N THR A 727 1.64 22.54 16.42
CA THR A 727 1.37 23.26 17.68
C THR A 727 2.49 24.22 18.07
N ASN A 728 3.45 24.51 17.18
CA ASN A 728 4.57 25.37 17.50
C ASN A 728 4.19 26.84 17.78
N GLN A 729 2.98 27.30 17.46
CA GLN A 729 2.47 28.62 17.84
C GLN A 729 1.77 28.62 19.21
N MET A 730 1.38 27.44 19.70
CA MET A 730 0.48 27.32 20.84
C MET A 730 1.18 27.58 22.18
N THR A 731 0.51 28.34 23.04
CA THR A 731 0.98 28.70 24.38
C THR A 731 0.51 27.70 25.43
N ARG A 732 1.14 27.77 26.61
CA ARG A 732 0.70 27.01 27.79
C ARG A 732 -0.80 27.19 28.09
N LYS A 733 -1.32 28.42 27.95
CA LYS A 733 -2.71 28.76 28.21
C LYS A 733 -3.65 28.04 27.25
N ASP A 734 -3.26 27.88 26.00
CA ASP A 734 -4.08 27.21 25.00
C ASP A 734 -4.20 25.71 25.30
N TRP A 735 -3.11 25.07 25.73
CA TRP A 735 -3.12 23.69 26.22
C TRP A 735 -4.02 23.50 27.45
N THR A 736 -3.95 24.43 28.43
CA THR A 736 -4.86 24.42 29.59
C THR A 736 -6.32 24.61 29.15
N THR A 737 -6.57 25.49 28.19
CA THR A 737 -7.92 25.73 27.65
C THR A 737 -8.48 24.50 26.96
N ALA A 738 -7.68 23.80 26.15
CA ALA A 738 -8.06 22.54 25.52
C ALA A 738 -8.34 21.44 26.56
N SER A 739 -7.55 21.37 27.63
CA SER A 739 -7.78 20.44 28.75
C SER A 739 -9.08 20.69 29.49
N HIS A 740 -9.34 21.93 29.90
CA HIS A 740 -10.60 22.32 30.53
C HIS A 740 -11.80 22.05 29.61
N TYR A 741 -11.67 22.32 28.31
CA TYR A 741 -12.71 22.02 27.33
C TYR A 741 -13.08 20.53 27.36
N ILE A 742 -12.10 19.63 27.28
CA ILE A 742 -12.35 18.19 27.32
C ILE A 742 -12.95 17.75 28.66
N GLN A 743 -12.47 18.30 29.79
CA GLN A 743 -13.03 17.98 31.11
C GLN A 743 -14.50 18.41 31.25
N GLN A 744 -14.86 19.59 30.72
CA GLN A 744 -16.20 20.14 30.77
C GLN A 744 -17.18 19.37 29.87
N GLN A 745 -16.75 19.03 28.65
CA GLN A 745 -17.59 18.27 27.72
C GLN A 745 -17.79 16.82 28.17
N LEU A 746 -16.76 16.18 28.72
CA LEU A 746 -16.83 14.77 29.11
C LEU A 746 -17.15 14.62 30.60
N THR A 747 -18.37 14.99 30.99
CA THR A 747 -18.87 14.78 32.37
C THR A 747 -18.87 13.30 32.76
N ASP A 748 -18.94 12.99 34.05
CA ASP A 748 -18.94 11.59 34.52
C ASP A 748 -20.15 10.81 33.95
N THR A 749 -21.30 11.47 33.85
CA THR A 749 -22.51 10.92 33.20
C THR A 749 -22.29 10.65 31.72
N ILE A 750 -21.64 11.55 30.99
CA ILE A 750 -21.31 11.34 29.58
C ILE A 750 -20.34 10.17 29.43
N ILE A 751 -19.30 10.08 30.25
CA ILE A 751 -18.35 8.96 30.23
C ILE A 751 -19.07 7.62 30.48
N GLU A 752 -19.98 7.55 31.45
CA GLU A 752 -20.79 6.35 31.70
C GLU A 752 -21.72 6.01 30.54
N ALA A 753 -22.42 7.00 29.99
CA ALA A 753 -23.31 6.78 28.85
C ALA A 753 -22.52 6.30 27.62
N SER A 754 -21.34 6.86 27.37
CA SER A 754 -20.50 6.50 26.24
C SER A 754 -19.85 5.12 26.38
N THR A 755 -19.65 4.59 27.59
CA THR A 755 -19.19 3.19 27.76
C THR A 755 -20.34 2.19 27.73
N LYS A 756 -21.57 2.59 28.10
CA LYS A 756 -22.78 1.75 28.06
C LYS A 756 -23.27 1.40 26.64
N VAL A 757 -22.72 2.03 25.60
CA VAL A 757 -22.98 1.61 24.21
C VAL A 757 -22.33 0.28 23.84
N LEU A 758 -21.41 -0.22 24.67
CA LEU A 758 -20.88 -1.56 24.53
C LEU A 758 -22.01 -2.59 24.73
N PRO A 759 -21.96 -3.75 24.04
CA PRO A 759 -22.85 -4.87 24.36
C PRO A 759 -22.81 -5.16 25.87
N SER A 760 -23.95 -5.52 26.45
CA SER A 760 -24.11 -5.64 27.92
C SER A 760 -23.06 -6.55 28.57
N GLU A 761 -22.75 -7.67 27.91
CA GLU A 761 -21.76 -8.65 28.33
C GLU A 761 -20.36 -8.02 28.39
N ILE A 762 -20.03 -7.20 27.41
CA ILE A 762 -18.74 -6.50 27.34
C ILE A 762 -18.69 -5.35 28.34
N TYR A 763 -19.80 -4.63 28.53
CA TYR A 763 -19.88 -3.56 29.51
C TYR A 763 -19.59 -4.08 30.93
N GLU A 764 -20.13 -5.24 31.28
CA GLU A 764 -19.87 -5.91 32.56
C GLU A 764 -18.42 -6.40 32.68
N LEU A 765 -17.84 -6.95 31.61
CA LEU A 765 -16.47 -7.47 31.62
C LEU A 765 -15.39 -6.38 31.69
N SER A 766 -15.56 -5.27 30.97
CA SER A 766 -14.54 -4.22 30.84
C SER A 766 -15.07 -2.79 30.80
N GLY A 767 -16.32 -2.55 30.40
CA GLY A 767 -16.87 -1.20 30.24
C GLY A 767 -16.90 -0.37 31.53
N LYS A 768 -17.32 -0.96 32.66
CA LYS A 768 -17.32 -0.29 33.98
C LYS A 768 -15.93 0.19 34.37
N THR A 769 -14.93 -0.69 34.24
CA THR A 769 -13.53 -0.36 34.56
C THR A 769 -12.97 0.72 33.64
N ILE A 770 -13.32 0.71 32.35
CA ILE A 770 -12.92 1.76 31.41
C ILE A 770 -13.51 3.11 31.82
N ALA A 771 -14.80 3.16 32.18
CA ALA A 771 -15.46 4.37 32.63
C ALA A 771 -14.76 4.96 33.87
N ASP A 772 -14.46 4.12 34.87
CA ASP A 772 -13.83 4.57 36.12
C ASP A 772 -12.39 5.07 35.90
N LYS A 773 -11.63 4.42 35.01
CA LYS A 773 -10.31 4.91 34.58
C LYS A 773 -10.42 6.27 33.90
N LEU A 774 -11.35 6.45 32.96
CA LEU A 774 -11.55 7.72 32.27
C LEU A 774 -11.92 8.85 33.24
N LYS A 775 -12.87 8.63 34.15
CA LYS A 775 -13.25 9.61 35.17
C LYS A 775 -12.07 9.99 36.06
N THR A 776 -11.24 9.01 36.44
CA THR A 776 -10.06 9.26 37.27
C THR A 776 -9.01 10.07 36.51
N ARG A 777 -8.68 9.66 35.28
CA ARG A 777 -7.69 10.36 34.44
C ARG A 777 -8.12 11.79 34.12
N LYS A 778 -9.41 12.02 33.91
CA LYS A 778 -9.98 13.35 33.63
C LYS A 778 -9.63 14.37 34.73
N LYS A 779 -9.62 13.94 36.01
CA LYS A 779 -9.29 14.83 37.15
C LYS A 779 -7.85 15.38 37.08
N ASP A 780 -6.93 14.60 36.52
CA ASP A 780 -5.51 14.96 36.40
C ASP A 780 -5.15 15.46 34.97
N LEU A 781 -6.13 15.66 34.09
CA LEU A 781 -5.89 15.92 32.66
C LEU A 781 -5.07 17.18 32.42
N ASP A 782 -5.30 18.25 33.19
CA ASP A 782 -4.52 19.50 33.09
C ASP A 782 -3.04 19.27 33.37
N SER A 783 -2.73 18.41 34.35
CA SER A 783 -1.35 18.04 34.68
C SER A 783 -0.68 17.28 33.53
N TYR A 784 -1.44 16.42 32.85
CA TYR A 784 -0.91 15.66 31.71
C TYR A 784 -0.69 16.53 30.49
N ALA A 785 -1.66 17.40 30.15
CA ALA A 785 -1.54 18.37 29.07
C ALA A 785 -0.36 19.33 29.30
N GLU A 786 -0.21 19.84 30.51
CA GLU A 786 0.92 20.70 30.91
C GLU A 786 2.27 20.00 30.76
N LYS A 787 2.37 18.74 31.19
CA LYS A 787 3.61 17.95 31.04
C LYS A 787 3.97 17.78 29.57
N TYR A 788 2.98 17.52 28.72
CA TYR A 788 3.22 17.35 27.29
C TYR A 788 3.62 18.68 26.62
N TYR A 789 2.92 19.77 26.94
CA TYR A 789 3.31 21.12 26.50
C TYR A 789 4.78 21.41 26.80
N ARG A 790 5.25 21.14 28.02
CA ARG A 790 6.65 21.38 28.40
C ARG A 790 7.66 20.55 27.61
N LEU A 791 7.28 19.35 27.17
CA LEU A 791 8.14 18.51 26.33
C LEU A 791 8.30 19.11 24.92
N LEU A 792 7.21 19.66 24.36
CA LEU A 792 7.19 20.29 23.05
C LEU A 792 7.83 21.69 23.08
N ALA A 793 7.51 22.51 24.08
CA ALA A 793 7.97 23.90 24.18
C ALA A 793 9.46 24.05 24.50
N LYS A 794 10.13 22.97 24.93
CA LYS A 794 11.56 22.98 25.29
C LYS A 794 12.46 23.32 24.10
N GLN A 795 12.16 22.80 22.92
CA GLN A 795 12.87 23.05 21.67
C GLN A 795 11.83 23.25 20.58
N VAL A 796 11.82 24.43 19.95
CA VAL A 796 10.78 24.78 18.99
C VAL A 796 11.38 25.08 17.63
N ASP A 797 10.86 24.38 16.63
CA ASP A 797 11.16 24.60 15.23
C ASP A 797 10.09 25.55 14.66
N VAL A 798 10.54 26.68 14.13
CA VAL A 798 9.74 27.70 13.45
C VAL A 798 10.12 27.62 11.98
N ILE A 799 9.16 27.19 11.16
CA ILE A 799 9.38 26.86 9.75
C ILE A 799 8.62 27.87 8.89
N GLY A 800 9.31 28.45 7.91
CA GLY A 800 8.69 29.26 6.87
C GLY A 800 8.02 28.41 5.78
N THR A 801 7.93 28.98 4.60
CA THR A 801 7.29 28.48 3.39
C THR A 801 8.32 28.40 2.24
N ASN A 802 7.94 27.75 1.14
CA ASN A 802 8.71 27.69 -0.09
C ASN A 802 8.68 29.01 -0.86
N GLU A 803 7.81 29.95 -0.46
CA GLU A 803 7.84 31.34 -0.92
C GLU A 803 8.88 32.15 -0.13
N LYS A 804 9.00 33.44 -0.42
CA LYS A 804 9.94 34.31 0.28
C LYS A 804 9.39 34.69 1.64
N ASP A 805 10.11 34.40 2.71
CA ASP A 805 9.74 34.77 4.07
C ASP A 805 10.64 35.80 4.72
N PHE A 806 10.02 36.62 5.56
CA PHE A 806 10.69 37.63 6.36
C PHE A 806 10.51 37.31 7.85
N PHE A 807 11.56 36.80 8.47
CA PHE A 807 11.61 36.49 9.89
C PHE A 807 12.03 37.73 10.66
N GLU A 808 11.16 38.21 11.55
CA GLU A 808 11.49 39.25 12.51
C GLU A 808 11.61 38.65 13.91
N VAL A 809 12.78 38.82 14.51
CA VAL A 809 13.08 38.23 15.82
C VAL A 809 13.58 39.29 16.78
N THR A 810 12.85 39.50 17.87
CA THR A 810 13.17 40.51 18.88
C THR A 810 13.54 39.87 20.20
N ARG A 811 14.78 40.09 20.65
CA ARG A 811 15.26 39.73 21.98
C ARG A 811 14.93 40.82 22.99
N ASN A 812 14.15 40.50 24.00
CA ASN A 812 13.75 41.44 25.04
C ASN A 812 14.72 41.43 26.23
N GLU A 813 14.73 42.51 27.00
CA GLU A 813 15.61 42.67 28.17
C GLU A 813 15.42 41.56 29.22
N ASN A 814 14.18 41.12 29.43
CA ASN A 814 13.83 40.03 30.35
C ASN A 814 14.20 38.62 29.83
N GLY A 815 14.82 38.53 28.64
CA GLY A 815 15.27 37.30 28.00
C GLY A 815 14.23 36.63 27.10
N THR A 816 12.97 37.08 27.07
CA THR A 816 11.96 36.56 26.14
C THR A 816 12.32 36.88 24.70
N VAL A 817 11.90 36.03 23.77
CA VAL A 817 12.13 36.21 22.34
C VAL A 817 10.80 36.23 21.62
N ASP A 818 10.48 37.32 20.94
CA ASP A 818 9.32 37.41 20.04
C ASP A 818 9.77 37.05 18.63
N VAL A 819 9.07 36.13 17.98
CA VAL A 819 9.33 35.70 16.59
C VAL A 819 8.07 35.92 15.78
N ALA A 820 8.18 36.65 14.68
CA ALA A 820 7.13 36.86 13.69
C ALA A 820 7.65 36.48 12.30
N ILE A 821 6.76 35.96 11.43
CA ILE A 821 7.05 35.71 10.01
C ILE A 821 6.02 36.42 9.16
N TYR A 822 6.50 37.14 8.15
CA TYR A 822 5.69 37.86 7.18
C TYR A 822 6.00 37.36 5.77
N SER A 823 4.97 37.35 4.92
CA SER A 823 5.11 37.01 3.49
C SER A 823 5.61 38.20 2.67
N GLU A 824 5.31 39.42 3.12
CA GLU A 824 5.75 40.67 2.51
C GLU A 824 6.04 41.71 3.59
N ILE A 825 7.08 42.53 3.35
CA ILE A 825 7.34 43.75 4.14
C ILE A 825 6.84 44.93 3.32
N ASN A 826 5.77 45.58 3.78
CA ASN A 826 5.35 46.88 3.27
C ASN A 826 5.58 47.93 4.37
N THR A 827 6.35 48.98 4.09
CA THR A 827 6.65 50.04 5.06
C THR A 827 5.51 51.05 5.22
N GLU A 828 4.50 51.01 4.36
CA GLU A 828 3.34 51.92 4.37
C GLU A 828 2.05 51.29 4.93
N ILE A 829 1.99 49.94 5.00
CA ILE A 829 0.83 49.18 5.46
C ILE A 829 1.30 48.20 6.53
N GLU A 830 0.64 48.20 7.70
CA GLU A 830 0.88 47.22 8.76
C GLU A 830 0.46 45.83 8.26
N THR A 831 1.43 45.00 7.84
CA THR A 831 1.18 43.63 7.40
C THR A 831 1.04 42.73 8.62
N GLN A 832 -0.02 41.91 8.67
CA GLN A 832 -0.20 40.94 9.74
C GLN A 832 0.73 39.74 9.50
N PRO A 833 1.45 39.25 10.53
CA PRO A 833 2.29 38.08 10.38
C PRO A 833 1.44 36.82 10.27
N HIS A 834 1.83 35.88 9.40
CA HIS A 834 1.18 34.56 9.30
C HIS A 834 1.67 33.59 10.39
N TYR A 835 2.76 33.94 11.08
CA TYR A 835 3.24 33.26 12.28
C TYR A 835 3.64 34.31 13.33
N HIS A 836 3.21 34.15 14.58
CA HIS A 836 3.75 34.93 15.69
C HIS A 836 3.77 34.11 16.98
N ARG A 837 4.90 34.11 17.68
CA ARG A 837 5.01 33.52 19.03
C ARG A 837 6.02 34.26 19.90
N LYS A 838 5.62 34.45 21.16
CA LYS A 838 6.51 34.87 22.25
C LYS A 838 7.05 33.67 23.02
N PHE A 839 8.36 33.51 23.05
CA PHE A 839 9.07 32.45 23.74
C PHE A 839 9.61 32.89 25.11
N ILE A 840 9.42 32.02 26.10
CA ILE A 840 9.75 32.30 27.50
C ILE A 840 10.95 31.44 27.94
N PRO A 841 12.04 32.01 28.51
CA PRO A 841 13.27 31.25 28.83
C PRO A 841 13.11 30.10 29.85
N THR A 842 12.09 30.18 30.69
CA THR A 842 11.75 29.13 31.66
C THR A 842 11.10 27.92 30.99
N GLU A 843 10.54 28.09 29.80
CA GLU A 843 9.82 27.05 29.04
C GLU A 843 10.67 26.56 27.86
N THR A 844 11.28 27.49 27.12
CA THR A 844 12.02 27.21 25.88
C THR A 844 13.52 27.35 26.08
N LYS A 845 14.28 26.37 25.58
CA LYS A 845 15.74 26.30 25.66
C LYS A 845 16.44 26.56 24.33
N GLU A 846 15.72 26.47 23.23
CA GLU A 846 16.26 26.62 21.88
C GLU A 846 15.14 26.95 20.90
N ILE A 847 15.40 27.90 20.00
CA ILE A 847 14.52 28.24 18.88
C ILE A 847 15.31 27.98 17.60
N ARG A 848 14.75 27.20 16.68
CA ARG A 848 15.33 26.95 15.35
C ARG A 848 14.45 27.60 14.29
N LEU A 849 15.03 28.44 13.46
CA LEU A 849 14.35 29.16 12.39
C LEU A 849 14.77 28.51 11.07
N TYR A 850 13.82 27.97 10.32
CA TYR A 850 14.05 27.33 9.04
C TYR A 850 13.49 28.20 7.92
N GLY A 851 14.39 28.75 7.10
CA GLY A 851 14.04 29.26 5.77
C GLY A 851 14.00 28.08 4.80
N LEU A 852 13.14 28.12 3.78
CA LEU A 852 13.00 27.02 2.82
C LEU A 852 13.51 27.45 1.42
N GLY A 853 12.69 27.29 0.38
CA GLY A 853 13.12 27.27 -1.01
C GLY A 853 13.45 28.61 -1.67
N SER A 854 13.29 29.74 -0.96
CA SER A 854 13.40 31.09 -1.54
C SER A 854 14.51 31.94 -0.89
N LYS A 855 14.56 33.23 -1.23
CA LYS A 855 15.52 34.20 -0.67
C LYS A 855 14.99 34.80 0.63
N ASP A 856 14.94 33.99 1.67
CA ASP A 856 14.42 34.38 2.98
C ASP A 856 15.31 35.41 3.69
N VAL A 857 14.70 36.25 4.52
CA VAL A 857 15.39 37.34 5.25
C VAL A 857 15.17 37.17 6.75
N PHE A 858 16.26 37.13 7.51
CA PHE A 858 16.23 37.02 8.98
C PHE A 858 16.71 38.32 9.63
N THR A 859 15.80 39.06 10.24
CA THR A 859 16.10 40.27 11.01
C THR A 859 16.06 39.95 12.50
N ILE A 860 17.23 39.80 13.11
CA ILE A 860 17.38 39.53 14.55
C ILE A 860 17.85 40.80 15.26
N LYS A 861 17.02 41.35 16.14
CA LYS A 861 17.28 42.61 16.87
C LYS A 861 17.05 42.47 18.38
N GLY A 862 17.44 43.51 19.11
CA GLY A 862 17.32 43.60 20.57
C GLY A 862 18.57 43.10 21.30
N ASN A 863 18.79 43.62 22.51
CA ASN A 863 19.95 43.29 23.34
C ASN A 863 19.47 42.71 24.69
N SER A 864 20.05 41.58 25.10
CA SER A 864 19.72 40.92 26.36
C SER A 864 20.96 40.24 26.92
N LYS A 865 21.21 40.38 28.22
CA LYS A 865 22.35 39.75 28.90
C LYS A 865 22.27 38.22 28.87
N LYS A 866 21.06 37.66 28.81
CA LYS A 866 20.81 36.21 28.72
C LYS A 866 19.50 35.98 27.97
N SER A 867 19.57 35.36 26.81
CA SER A 867 18.41 35.09 25.95
C SER A 867 18.43 33.63 25.46
N ILE A 868 17.31 33.19 24.89
CA ILE A 868 17.17 31.85 24.32
C ILE A 868 18.11 31.73 23.10
N PRO A 869 18.91 30.67 22.97
CA PRO A 869 19.66 30.37 21.76
C PRO A 869 18.76 30.34 20.52
N ILE A 870 19.21 30.99 19.45
CA ILE A 870 18.55 30.99 18.14
C ILE A 870 19.50 30.35 17.14
N ILE A 871 19.01 29.36 16.41
CA ILE A 871 19.73 28.72 15.31
C ILE A 871 18.96 29.05 14.03
N VAL A 872 19.64 29.64 13.04
CA VAL A 872 19.11 29.80 11.69
C VAL A 872 19.62 28.62 10.87
N VAL A 873 18.71 27.88 10.24
CA VAL A 873 18.99 26.66 9.48
C VAL A 873 18.75 26.89 8.00
#